data_AF-A0AAP6BLH0-F1
#
_entry.id   AF-A0AAP6BLH0-F1
#
_cell.length_a   1.000
_cell.length_b   1.000
_cell.length_c   1.000
_cell.angle_alpha   90.00
_cell.angle_beta   90.00
_cell.angle_gamma   90.00
#
_symmetry.space_group_name_H-M   'P 1'
#
loop_
_entity.id
_entity.type
_entity.pdbx_description
1 polymer ?
#
loop_
_entity_poly.entity_id
_entity_poly.type
_entity_poly.pdbx_seq_one_letter_code
_entity_poly.pdbx_strand_id
1 'polypeptide(L)'
;MGGAVDFGGAAAGLGGAAVNLGGVATSRGGAVTDLGGVAADLGGVATSSAGVATSSGGVAVNPGGAVTGLDDAAANLGGVATSSGGEAASSGGEAASSGGAATSSAGVAVNPGGAAANLGGAVTDFGGAATSPGGAAASSGGVATSSAGVATSSAGVATSSGGAAVNPGGVATSSGGAAANPGGVAASPGGVAASPGGVVTDLGGAAASSGGAATSSGGVAADLDGALANSGGAVTSPSGAVTSPSGAAASSGGAAVKLGGAAVSSGSTAANPTNTPWNLSPRRPTQVVHGIGGLAKWLSHQKGRTLTLLADPAVAESETVDRIIACAAWADRAVELYVPDGPGTLESVTELAERLRGSELVVAIGGGTLLDQAKLAVLISAAPVVRDRLAARGRSGLVLLPAEAEPAVPVVTVPTTVGTGSELSGGACLAGPQGKRLVLGGGLQPDVAVLDPVATRTLPVELLAEGVFEVFFRVAGMYVGDPQDLPTEDAFTLTLLRRMTELGAELASVRRAGLKPGDALRLEIAKLSGVSHGPWFNAGRDPSACKGWYLANELSTGLGLRKMTAAAAVLPPLWRRIAEGDVHWGSARRLRRLWQAVTSAHSPALPEDPVEGIAALLDAWLIGRDIEASEERTELIARSTLRAWGDGLPTLGALTLTDVRRVLTEAVHRLPAAEAVHRLPAAGAVCQAPAAEAVHRPSTAGAVRQTPAAEG
;
A
#
# COMPACT_ATOMS: atom_id res chain seq x y z
N MET A 1 0.97 -77.01 -33.95
CA MET A 1 1.78 -76.11 -33.09
C MET A 1 3.14 -76.75 -32.93
N GLY A 2 4.12 -76.34 -33.73
CA GLY A 2 5.47 -76.89 -33.70
C GLY A 2 6.46 -75.74 -33.79
N GLY A 3 7.46 -75.71 -32.91
CA GLY A 3 8.53 -74.73 -32.98
C GLY A 3 9.56 -75.10 -34.05
N ALA A 4 10.11 -74.10 -34.72
CA ALA A 4 11.10 -74.27 -35.78
C ALA A 4 12.42 -73.58 -35.39
N VAL A 5 13.55 -74.27 -35.58
CA VAL A 5 14.90 -73.74 -35.34
C VAL A 5 15.72 -73.89 -36.63
N ASP A 6 16.32 -72.81 -37.14
CA ASP A 6 17.17 -72.82 -38.34
C ASP A 6 18.49 -72.05 -38.11
N PHE A 7 19.55 -72.42 -38.83
CA PHE A 7 20.88 -71.83 -38.73
C PHE A 7 21.25 -71.10 -40.04
N GLY A 8 20.99 -69.79 -40.10
CA GLY A 8 21.43 -68.90 -41.19
C GLY A 8 20.51 -68.86 -42.42
N GLY A 9 19.39 -69.58 -42.39
CA GLY A 9 18.38 -69.66 -43.47
C GLY A 9 17.10 -68.87 -43.16
N ALA A 10 15.94 -69.46 -43.46
CA ALA A 10 14.62 -68.86 -43.23
C ALA A 10 13.71 -69.79 -42.40
N ALA A 11 13.26 -69.34 -41.23
CA ALA A 11 12.36 -70.07 -40.35
C ALA A 11 10.93 -69.46 -40.39
N ALA A 12 9.88 -70.28 -40.45
CA ALA A 12 8.49 -69.82 -40.45
C ALA A 12 7.59 -70.65 -39.52
N GLY A 13 6.71 -70.01 -38.75
CA GLY A 13 5.80 -70.67 -37.80
C GLY A 13 4.35 -70.11 -37.78
N LEU A 14 3.40 -70.90 -37.27
CA LEU A 14 1.99 -70.51 -37.06
C LEU A 14 1.58 -70.84 -35.62
N GLY A 15 1.37 -69.81 -34.78
CA GLY A 15 0.91 -69.91 -33.39
C GLY A 15 1.87 -70.57 -32.39
N GLY A 16 3.18 -70.63 -32.69
CA GLY A 16 4.21 -71.27 -31.85
C GLY A 16 5.54 -70.49 -31.85
N ALA A 17 6.60 -71.04 -31.24
CA ALA A 17 7.89 -70.36 -31.12
C ALA A 17 8.83 -70.64 -32.31
N ALA A 18 9.43 -69.63 -32.93
CA ALA A 18 10.40 -69.79 -34.03
C ALA A 18 11.75 -69.12 -33.68
N VAL A 19 12.88 -69.81 -33.89
CA VAL A 19 14.22 -69.31 -33.55
C VAL A 19 15.18 -69.42 -34.74
N ASN A 20 15.95 -68.38 -35.05
CA ASN A 20 16.98 -68.42 -36.10
C ASN A 20 18.27 -67.70 -35.64
N LEU A 21 19.40 -68.05 -36.25
CA LEU A 21 20.73 -67.49 -36.00
C LEU A 21 21.24 -66.78 -37.27
N GLY A 22 20.92 -65.49 -37.42
CA GLY A 22 21.51 -64.61 -38.43
C GLY A 22 20.80 -64.59 -39.80
N GLY A 23 19.54 -65.05 -39.87
CA GLY A 23 18.77 -65.20 -41.11
C GLY A 23 17.46 -64.40 -41.10
N VAL A 24 16.36 -65.03 -41.50
CA VAL A 24 14.99 -64.46 -41.37
C VAL A 24 14.11 -65.44 -40.61
N ALA A 25 13.38 -64.99 -39.60
CA ALA A 25 12.40 -65.76 -38.86
C ALA A 25 11.04 -65.05 -38.91
N THR A 26 9.97 -65.76 -39.25
CA THR A 26 8.61 -65.18 -39.35
C THR A 26 7.57 -66.03 -38.62
N SER A 27 6.57 -65.42 -37.97
CA SER A 27 5.40 -66.17 -37.49
C SER A 27 4.08 -65.38 -37.50
N ARG A 28 2.98 -66.05 -37.13
CA ARG A 28 1.65 -65.45 -36.96
C ARG A 28 1.04 -65.90 -35.64
N GLY A 29 0.90 -64.96 -34.70
CA GLY A 29 0.32 -65.15 -33.36
C GLY A 29 1.22 -65.94 -32.41
N GLY A 30 2.53 -65.96 -32.66
CA GLY A 30 3.53 -66.77 -31.96
C GLY A 30 4.62 -65.94 -31.27
N ALA A 31 5.77 -66.57 -30.98
CA ALA A 31 6.94 -65.88 -30.44
C ALA A 31 8.17 -66.17 -31.31
N VAL A 32 8.76 -65.15 -31.93
CA VAL A 32 9.88 -65.27 -32.86
C VAL A 32 11.13 -64.66 -32.27
N THR A 33 12.28 -65.34 -32.37
CA THR A 33 13.58 -64.83 -31.93
C THR A 33 14.65 -65.04 -33.02
N ASP A 34 15.31 -63.99 -33.50
CA ASP A 34 16.50 -64.11 -34.36
C ASP A 34 17.75 -63.51 -33.71
N LEU A 35 18.86 -64.26 -33.72
CA LEU A 35 20.14 -63.83 -33.20
C LEU A 35 21.01 -63.17 -34.30
N GLY A 36 20.63 -61.97 -34.74
CA GLY A 36 21.43 -61.08 -35.59
C GLY A 36 20.83 -60.69 -36.96
N GLY A 37 19.74 -61.35 -37.36
CA GLY A 37 18.98 -61.15 -38.59
C GLY A 37 17.57 -60.58 -38.35
N VAL A 38 16.61 -60.94 -39.20
CA VAL A 38 15.26 -60.34 -39.21
C VAL A 38 14.23 -61.26 -38.52
N ALA A 39 13.53 -60.77 -37.50
CA ALA A 39 12.40 -61.45 -36.85
C ALA A 39 11.09 -60.70 -37.16
N ALA A 40 10.06 -61.36 -37.69
CA ALA A 40 8.78 -60.74 -38.02
C ALA A 40 7.58 -61.53 -37.47
N ASP A 41 6.61 -60.89 -36.84
CA ASP A 41 5.39 -61.57 -36.36
C ASP A 41 4.08 -60.80 -36.61
N LEU A 42 2.98 -61.53 -36.85
CA LEU A 42 1.62 -60.99 -36.94
C LEU A 42 0.79 -61.42 -35.72
N GLY A 43 0.62 -60.55 -34.73
CA GLY A 43 -0.28 -60.70 -33.57
C GLY A 43 0.33 -61.27 -32.29
N GLY A 44 1.66 -61.44 -32.24
CA GLY A 44 2.44 -62.05 -31.17
C GLY A 44 3.75 -61.31 -30.90
N VAL A 45 4.83 -62.01 -30.52
CA VAL A 45 6.09 -61.38 -30.06
C VAL A 45 7.23 -61.60 -31.06
N ALA A 46 7.90 -60.54 -31.51
CA ALA A 46 9.10 -60.60 -32.35
C ALA A 46 10.33 -60.08 -31.59
N THR A 47 11.42 -60.85 -31.57
CA THR A 47 12.68 -60.50 -30.90
C THR A 47 13.87 -60.65 -31.84
N SER A 48 14.74 -59.65 -31.95
CA SER A 48 16.03 -59.79 -32.65
C SER A 48 17.16 -59.26 -31.77
N SER A 49 18.34 -59.90 -31.74
CA SER A 49 19.44 -59.46 -30.86
C SER A 49 20.25 -58.27 -31.39
N ALA A 50 20.30 -58.08 -32.71
CA ALA A 50 21.07 -57.02 -33.36
C ALA A 50 20.58 -56.63 -34.77
N GLY A 51 19.63 -57.38 -35.35
CA GLY A 51 19.14 -57.15 -36.72
C GLY A 51 17.87 -56.30 -36.75
N VAL A 52 16.76 -56.82 -37.28
CA VAL A 52 15.48 -56.09 -37.34
C VAL A 52 14.38 -56.92 -36.70
N ALA A 53 13.57 -56.33 -35.81
CA ALA A 53 12.36 -56.97 -35.28
C ALA A 53 11.12 -56.23 -35.78
N THR A 54 10.16 -56.94 -36.38
CA THR A 54 8.93 -56.34 -36.88
C THR A 54 7.69 -57.06 -36.34
N SER A 55 6.65 -56.30 -35.99
CA SER A 55 5.37 -56.88 -35.57
C SER A 55 4.17 -56.14 -36.17
N SER A 56 2.98 -56.76 -36.11
CA SER A 56 1.70 -56.07 -36.23
C SER A 56 0.62 -56.74 -35.37
N GLY A 57 -0.04 -56.00 -34.48
CA GLY A 57 -0.97 -56.44 -33.43
C GLY A 57 -0.37 -57.12 -32.18
N GLY A 58 0.93 -56.99 -31.90
CA GLY A 58 1.66 -57.60 -30.77
C GLY A 58 2.82 -56.76 -30.19
N VAL A 59 3.99 -57.39 -29.99
CA VAL A 59 5.16 -56.77 -29.32
C VAL A 59 6.44 -57.06 -30.11
N ALA A 60 7.28 -56.05 -30.36
CA ALA A 60 8.59 -56.25 -30.97
C ALA A 60 9.72 -55.68 -30.10
N VAL A 61 10.80 -56.45 -29.91
CA VAL A 61 11.93 -56.08 -29.04
C VAL A 61 13.27 -56.32 -29.73
N ASN A 62 14.16 -55.33 -29.74
CA ASN A 62 15.51 -55.48 -30.28
C ASN A 62 16.57 -54.75 -29.43
N PRO A 63 17.51 -55.46 -28.79
CA PRO A 63 18.53 -54.83 -27.95
C PRO A 63 19.63 -54.04 -28.67
N GLY A 64 19.73 -54.06 -30.01
CA GLY A 64 20.88 -53.40 -30.68
C GLY A 64 20.67 -53.00 -32.15
N GLY A 65 19.53 -53.30 -32.74
CA GLY A 65 19.22 -53.05 -34.15
C GLY A 65 18.04 -52.11 -34.35
N ALA A 66 17.09 -52.45 -35.24
CA ALA A 66 15.87 -51.67 -35.46
C ALA A 66 14.60 -52.45 -35.08
N VAL A 67 13.56 -51.75 -34.63
CA VAL A 67 12.22 -52.28 -34.36
C VAL A 67 11.18 -51.48 -35.14
N THR A 68 10.25 -52.15 -35.83
CA THR A 68 9.12 -51.50 -36.51
C THR A 68 7.80 -52.25 -36.25
N GLY A 69 6.78 -51.58 -35.69
CA GLY A 69 5.49 -52.17 -35.32
C GLY A 69 4.27 -51.47 -35.93
N LEU A 70 3.13 -52.15 -35.94
CA LEU A 70 1.83 -51.67 -36.43
C LEU A 70 0.75 -52.01 -35.39
N ASP A 71 0.27 -51.00 -34.64
CA ASP A 71 -0.61 -51.10 -33.46
C ASP A 71 0.03 -51.87 -32.27
N ASP A 72 1.35 -51.73 -32.11
CA ASP A 72 2.17 -52.57 -31.23
C ASP A 72 2.99 -51.82 -30.17
N ALA A 73 3.49 -52.57 -29.18
CA ALA A 73 4.58 -52.13 -28.31
C ALA A 73 5.95 -52.49 -28.91
N ALA A 74 6.70 -51.48 -29.37
CA ALA A 74 8.05 -51.59 -29.93
C ALA A 74 9.11 -51.12 -28.92
N ALA A 75 10.06 -51.96 -28.54
CA ALA A 75 11.10 -51.63 -27.55
C ALA A 75 12.53 -51.91 -28.05
N ASN A 76 13.44 -50.95 -27.89
CA ASN A 76 14.83 -51.07 -28.32
C ASN A 76 15.83 -50.64 -27.23
N LEU A 77 17.01 -51.28 -27.16
CA LEU A 77 18.10 -50.84 -26.29
C LEU A 77 19.18 -50.10 -27.11
N GLY A 78 18.95 -48.82 -27.42
CA GLY A 78 19.95 -47.93 -28.03
C GLY A 78 19.85 -47.74 -29.54
N GLY A 79 19.05 -48.54 -30.24
CA GLY A 79 18.71 -48.38 -31.65
C GLY A 79 17.36 -47.69 -31.89
N VAL A 80 16.80 -47.88 -33.09
CA VAL A 80 15.54 -47.23 -33.52
C VAL A 80 14.33 -48.11 -33.20
N ALA A 81 13.29 -47.53 -32.59
CA ALA A 81 11.98 -48.15 -32.39
C ALA A 81 10.89 -47.32 -33.06
N THR A 82 10.13 -47.88 -33.99
CA THR A 82 8.98 -47.21 -34.60
C THR A 82 7.70 -48.02 -34.42
N SER A 83 6.57 -47.34 -34.20
CA SER A 83 5.24 -47.95 -34.16
C SER A 83 4.23 -47.04 -34.86
N SER A 84 3.27 -47.59 -35.62
CA SER A 84 2.11 -46.81 -36.07
C SER A 84 0.88 -47.21 -35.27
N GLY A 85 0.36 -46.32 -34.42
CA GLY A 85 -0.81 -46.55 -33.56
C GLY A 85 -0.51 -47.08 -32.15
N GLY A 86 0.65 -47.71 -31.93
CA GLY A 86 1.05 -48.28 -30.63
C GLY A 86 2.19 -47.53 -29.92
N GLU A 87 2.81 -48.15 -28.92
CA GLU A 87 3.87 -47.54 -28.11
C GLU A 87 5.27 -47.83 -28.67
N ALA A 88 6.17 -46.84 -28.66
CA ALA A 88 7.58 -47.00 -29.04
C ALA A 88 8.49 -46.56 -27.89
N ALA A 89 9.47 -47.38 -27.51
CA ALA A 89 10.42 -47.12 -26.43
C ALA A 89 11.86 -47.42 -26.85
N SER A 90 12.81 -46.52 -26.55
CA SER A 90 14.24 -46.76 -26.78
C SER A 90 15.13 -46.32 -25.60
N SER A 91 16.04 -47.19 -25.15
CA SER A 91 17.04 -46.82 -24.15
C SER A 91 18.27 -46.15 -24.80
N GLY A 92 18.09 -44.91 -25.26
CA GLY A 92 19.20 -44.06 -25.73
C GLY A 92 19.26 -43.86 -27.24
N GLY A 93 18.46 -44.59 -28.00
CA GLY A 93 18.26 -44.36 -29.44
C GLY A 93 16.95 -43.63 -29.74
N GLU A 94 16.47 -43.75 -30.98
CA GLU A 94 15.29 -43.05 -31.48
C GLU A 94 14.00 -43.86 -31.24
N ALA A 95 12.94 -43.20 -30.80
CA ALA A 95 11.60 -43.77 -30.65
C ALA A 95 10.59 -42.92 -31.42
N ALA A 96 9.81 -43.51 -32.32
CA ALA A 96 8.78 -42.82 -33.08
C ALA A 96 7.44 -43.56 -33.03
N SER A 97 6.35 -42.87 -32.68
CA SER A 97 4.99 -43.43 -32.76
C SER A 97 4.06 -42.51 -33.53
N SER A 98 3.16 -43.02 -34.39
CA SER A 98 2.07 -42.20 -34.96
C SER A 98 0.74 -42.52 -34.27
N GLY A 99 0.43 -41.81 -33.18
CA GLY A 99 -0.87 -41.88 -32.47
C GLY A 99 -0.86 -42.57 -31.10
N GLY A 100 0.21 -43.27 -30.73
CA GLY A 100 0.37 -43.90 -29.41
C GLY A 100 1.26 -43.08 -28.47
N ALA A 101 2.25 -43.71 -27.84
CA ALA A 101 3.27 -43.03 -27.01
C ALA A 101 4.69 -43.30 -27.52
N ALA A 102 5.57 -42.29 -27.50
CA ALA A 102 6.99 -42.45 -27.87
C ALA A 102 7.90 -42.06 -26.68
N THR A 103 8.78 -42.96 -26.24
CA THR A 103 9.65 -42.72 -25.07
C THR A 103 11.11 -43.02 -25.39
N SER A 104 12.03 -42.12 -25.03
CA SER A 104 13.48 -42.40 -25.09
C SER A 104 14.20 -41.96 -23.82
N SER A 105 15.24 -42.69 -23.41
CA SER A 105 16.01 -42.29 -22.21
C SER A 105 17.08 -41.24 -22.48
N ALA A 106 17.61 -41.14 -23.72
CA ALA A 106 18.66 -40.18 -24.06
C ALA A 106 18.72 -39.78 -25.55
N GLY A 107 17.96 -40.44 -26.44
CA GLY A 107 18.03 -40.24 -27.90
C GLY A 107 17.02 -39.22 -28.40
N VAL A 108 16.13 -39.60 -29.32
CA VAL A 108 15.06 -38.74 -29.84
C VAL A 108 13.71 -39.43 -29.68
N ALA A 109 12.66 -38.71 -29.26
CA ALA A 109 11.29 -39.22 -29.23
C ALA A 109 10.38 -38.38 -30.15
N VAL A 110 9.70 -39.02 -31.10
CA VAL A 110 8.84 -38.34 -32.09
C VAL A 110 7.42 -38.91 -32.05
N ASN A 111 6.40 -38.07 -31.90
CA ASN A 111 5.01 -38.53 -31.99
C ASN A 111 4.08 -37.58 -32.74
N PRO A 112 3.59 -37.93 -33.95
CA PRO A 112 2.52 -37.19 -34.59
C PRO A 112 1.15 -37.52 -33.95
N GLY A 113 0.75 -36.76 -32.93
CA GLY A 113 -0.63 -36.74 -32.42
C GLY A 113 -0.89 -37.48 -31.10
N GLY A 114 0.15 -37.88 -30.37
CA GLY A 114 0.05 -38.64 -29.11
C GLY A 114 0.82 -37.98 -27.95
N ALA A 115 1.53 -38.79 -27.17
CA ALA A 115 2.45 -38.28 -26.14
C ALA A 115 3.89 -38.71 -26.46
N ALA A 116 4.85 -37.79 -26.29
CA ALA A 116 6.27 -38.08 -26.45
C ALA A 116 7.06 -37.61 -25.22
N ALA A 117 7.98 -38.45 -24.74
CA ALA A 117 8.79 -38.18 -23.57
C ALA A 117 10.25 -38.58 -23.78
N ASN A 118 11.19 -37.75 -23.35
CA ASN A 118 12.60 -38.09 -23.34
C ASN A 118 13.31 -37.55 -22.12
N LEU A 119 14.06 -38.38 -21.38
CA LEU A 119 14.68 -37.95 -20.13
C LEU A 119 15.81 -36.93 -20.33
N GLY A 120 16.57 -37.02 -21.42
CA GLY A 120 17.74 -36.16 -21.66
C GLY A 120 17.93 -35.65 -23.09
N GLY A 121 17.19 -36.18 -24.05
CA GLY A 121 17.33 -35.85 -25.47
C GLY A 121 16.17 -35.00 -26.02
N ALA A 122 16.06 -34.97 -27.36
CA ALA A 122 15.05 -34.17 -28.04
C ALA A 122 13.69 -34.89 -28.12
N VAL A 123 12.61 -34.13 -27.99
CA VAL A 123 11.22 -34.58 -28.15
C VAL A 123 10.51 -33.68 -29.14
N THR A 124 9.83 -34.27 -30.12
CA THR A 124 8.95 -33.55 -31.04
C THR A 124 7.60 -34.23 -31.12
N ASP A 125 6.54 -33.48 -30.89
CA ASP A 125 5.18 -33.95 -30.98
C ASP A 125 4.33 -33.05 -31.89
N PHE A 126 3.32 -33.60 -32.56
CA PHE A 126 2.42 -32.83 -33.43
C PHE A 126 0.98 -32.80 -32.90
N GLY A 127 0.75 -32.07 -31.80
CA GLY A 127 -0.59 -31.69 -31.31
C GLY A 127 -0.99 -32.21 -29.92
N GLY A 128 -0.21 -33.09 -29.32
CA GLY A 128 -0.33 -33.61 -27.96
C GLY A 128 0.77 -33.09 -27.02
N ALA A 129 1.41 -33.96 -26.24
CA ALA A 129 2.32 -33.55 -25.15
C ALA A 129 3.78 -33.99 -25.39
N ALA A 130 4.69 -33.03 -25.41
CA ALA A 130 6.14 -33.24 -25.47
C ALA A 130 6.78 -32.91 -24.10
N THR A 131 7.51 -33.87 -23.52
CA THR A 131 8.14 -33.73 -22.19
C THR A 131 9.62 -34.08 -22.24
N SER A 132 10.51 -33.12 -21.93
CA SER A 132 11.96 -33.38 -21.84
C SER A 132 12.61 -32.69 -20.63
N PRO A 133 12.86 -33.41 -19.52
CA PRO A 133 13.45 -32.80 -18.32
C PRO A 133 14.81 -32.14 -18.58
N GLY A 134 15.72 -32.81 -19.29
CA GLY A 134 17.05 -32.29 -19.58
C GLY A 134 17.28 -31.69 -20.98
N GLY A 135 16.36 -31.92 -21.91
CA GLY A 135 16.56 -31.61 -23.34
C GLY A 135 15.50 -30.70 -23.95
N ALA A 136 15.44 -30.67 -25.28
CA ALA A 136 14.48 -29.86 -26.03
C ALA A 136 13.15 -30.60 -26.19
N ALA A 137 12.03 -29.95 -25.90
CA ALA A 137 10.68 -30.44 -26.15
C ALA A 137 9.95 -29.50 -27.10
N ALA A 138 9.44 -30.01 -28.22
CA ALA A 138 8.71 -29.24 -29.23
C ALA A 138 7.33 -29.85 -29.47
N SER A 139 6.28 -29.02 -29.54
CA SER A 139 4.93 -29.46 -29.92
C SER A 139 4.30 -28.54 -30.96
N SER A 140 3.71 -29.08 -32.03
CA SER A 140 2.96 -28.28 -33.01
C SER A 140 1.51 -28.05 -32.55
N GLY A 141 1.33 -27.21 -31.52
CA GLY A 141 0.02 -26.75 -31.04
C GLY A 141 -0.46 -27.37 -29.73
N GLY A 142 0.27 -28.35 -29.19
CA GLY A 142 0.02 -28.95 -27.89
C GLY A 142 0.93 -28.40 -26.78
N VAL A 143 1.19 -29.23 -25.78
CA VAL A 143 1.95 -28.83 -24.58
C VAL A 143 3.41 -29.28 -24.69
N ALA A 144 4.35 -28.35 -24.60
CA ALA A 144 5.78 -28.62 -24.49
C ALA A 144 6.27 -28.29 -23.08
N THR A 145 6.96 -29.22 -22.43
CA THR A 145 7.48 -29.07 -21.06
C THR A 145 8.94 -29.48 -21.01
N SER A 146 9.76 -28.65 -20.34
CA SER A 146 11.16 -28.96 -20.06
C SER A 146 11.55 -28.54 -18.65
N SER A 147 12.47 -29.25 -18.00
CA SER A 147 12.94 -28.83 -16.67
C SER A 147 14.10 -27.86 -16.76
N ALA A 148 15.10 -28.12 -17.61
CA ALA A 148 16.26 -27.23 -17.76
C ALA A 148 16.55 -26.83 -19.23
N GLY A 149 15.81 -27.39 -20.18
CA GLY A 149 16.02 -27.21 -21.61
C GLY A 149 15.01 -26.27 -22.27
N VAL A 150 14.87 -26.43 -23.58
CA VAL A 150 14.04 -25.57 -24.42
C VAL A 150 12.67 -26.23 -24.67
N ALA A 151 11.59 -25.57 -24.26
CA ALA A 151 10.23 -25.94 -24.61
C ALA A 151 9.71 -25.03 -25.73
N THR A 152 9.26 -25.60 -26.85
CA THR A 152 8.67 -24.85 -27.96
C THR A 152 7.27 -25.35 -28.29
N SER A 153 6.30 -24.44 -28.46
CA SER A 153 4.98 -24.77 -29.02
C SER A 153 4.60 -23.77 -30.10
N SER A 154 3.74 -24.14 -31.06
CA SER A 154 3.31 -23.24 -32.13
C SER A 154 1.93 -22.60 -31.92
N ALA A 155 1.19 -23.03 -30.90
CA ALA A 155 -0.14 -22.48 -30.55
C ALA A 155 -0.65 -22.91 -29.15
N GLY A 156 -0.02 -23.89 -28.49
CA GLY A 156 -0.51 -24.47 -27.25
C GLY A 156 0.10 -23.82 -26.00
N VAL A 157 0.84 -24.61 -25.21
CA VAL A 157 1.55 -24.11 -24.01
C VAL A 157 3.00 -24.59 -24.03
N ALA A 158 3.95 -23.69 -23.80
CA ALA A 158 5.37 -24.03 -23.61
C ALA A 158 5.77 -23.67 -22.18
N THR A 159 6.32 -24.62 -21.42
CA THR A 159 6.74 -24.44 -20.03
C THR A 159 8.18 -24.91 -19.81
N SER A 160 8.98 -24.11 -19.13
CA SER A 160 10.34 -24.46 -18.72
C SER A 160 10.61 -24.07 -17.25
N SER A 161 11.47 -24.80 -16.53
CA SER A 161 11.89 -24.45 -15.16
C SER A 161 13.37 -24.08 -15.06
N GLY A 162 13.76 -23.00 -15.74
CA GLY A 162 15.12 -22.46 -15.77
C GLY A 162 15.75 -22.43 -17.16
N GLY A 163 15.11 -23.06 -18.15
CA GLY A 163 15.49 -23.00 -19.55
C GLY A 163 14.66 -22.01 -20.37
N ALA A 164 14.50 -22.24 -21.67
CA ALA A 164 13.75 -21.34 -22.56
C ALA A 164 12.36 -21.92 -22.89
N ALA A 165 11.32 -21.08 -22.88
CA ALA A 165 9.99 -21.40 -23.36
C ALA A 165 9.62 -20.47 -24.52
N VAL A 166 9.29 -21.01 -25.68
CA VAL A 166 8.95 -20.23 -26.88
C VAL A 166 7.60 -20.69 -27.42
N ASN A 167 6.63 -19.79 -27.54
CA ASN A 167 5.32 -20.17 -28.05
C ASN A 167 4.59 -19.03 -28.76
N PRO A 168 4.82 -18.77 -30.06
CA PRO A 168 4.12 -17.71 -30.77
C PRO A 168 2.60 -17.90 -30.78
N GLY A 169 1.85 -16.95 -30.21
CA GLY A 169 0.38 -16.91 -30.20
C GLY A 169 -0.31 -17.73 -29.10
N GLY A 170 0.44 -18.48 -28.29
CA GLY A 170 -0.09 -19.32 -27.21
C GLY A 170 0.22 -18.78 -25.81
N VAL A 171 0.74 -19.64 -24.93
CA VAL A 171 1.31 -19.26 -23.62
C VAL A 171 2.73 -19.81 -23.48
N ALA A 172 3.68 -18.97 -23.08
CA ALA A 172 5.07 -19.35 -22.78
C ALA A 172 5.40 -18.99 -21.32
N THR A 173 5.82 -19.96 -20.52
CA THR A 173 6.23 -19.74 -19.13
C THR A 173 7.62 -20.31 -18.87
N SER A 174 8.50 -19.52 -18.25
CA SER A 174 9.80 -20.02 -17.78
C SER A 174 10.21 -19.45 -16.42
N SER A 175 10.22 -20.26 -15.36
CA SER A 175 10.66 -19.78 -14.04
C SER A 175 12.19 -19.69 -13.97
N GLY A 176 12.75 -18.48 -13.81
CA GLY A 176 14.19 -18.22 -13.75
C GLY A 176 14.94 -18.32 -15.08
N GLY A 177 14.23 -18.57 -16.19
CA GLY A 177 14.80 -18.72 -17.54
C GLY A 177 14.31 -17.64 -18.51
N ALA A 178 14.08 -18.02 -19.78
CA ALA A 178 13.57 -17.09 -20.80
C ALA A 178 12.20 -17.53 -21.34
N ALA A 179 11.23 -16.61 -21.44
CA ALA A 179 9.92 -16.86 -22.05
C ALA A 179 9.69 -15.91 -23.22
N ALA A 180 9.45 -16.44 -24.42
CA ALA A 180 9.19 -15.65 -25.63
C ALA A 180 7.88 -16.06 -26.28
N ASN A 181 6.98 -15.10 -26.51
CA ASN A 181 5.68 -15.36 -27.11
C ASN A 181 5.19 -14.18 -27.95
N PRO A 182 5.58 -14.04 -29.22
CA PRO A 182 4.98 -13.04 -30.09
C PRO A 182 3.45 -13.22 -30.20
N GLY A 183 2.69 -12.18 -29.84
CA GLY A 183 1.22 -12.13 -29.95
C GLY A 183 0.42 -12.87 -28.87
N GLY A 184 1.06 -13.50 -27.88
CA GLY A 184 0.39 -14.27 -26.83
C GLY A 184 0.77 -13.82 -25.42
N VAL A 185 0.81 -14.75 -24.46
CA VAL A 185 1.20 -14.48 -23.06
C VAL A 185 2.60 -15.04 -22.76
N ALA A 186 3.53 -14.20 -22.31
CA ALA A 186 4.85 -14.59 -21.82
C ALA A 186 5.00 -14.31 -20.33
N ALA A 187 5.43 -15.30 -19.54
CA ALA A 187 5.69 -15.12 -18.11
C ALA A 187 7.04 -15.71 -17.69
N SER A 188 7.87 -14.94 -16.98
CA SER A 188 9.16 -15.44 -16.51
C SER A 188 9.56 -14.97 -15.11
N PRO A 189 8.94 -15.47 -14.03
CA PRO A 189 9.34 -15.08 -12.67
C PRO A 189 10.84 -15.26 -12.43
N GLY A 190 11.55 -14.17 -12.14
CA GLY A 190 13.01 -14.12 -11.92
C GLY A 190 13.86 -14.24 -13.18
N GLY A 191 13.27 -14.19 -14.38
CA GLY A 191 13.93 -14.45 -15.65
C GLY A 191 13.77 -13.31 -16.67
N VAL A 192 13.58 -13.66 -17.94
CA VAL A 192 13.32 -12.68 -19.02
C VAL A 192 12.09 -13.09 -19.82
N ALA A 193 11.11 -12.20 -19.94
CA ALA A 193 9.88 -12.44 -20.68
C ALA A 193 9.69 -11.41 -21.80
N ALA A 194 9.40 -11.87 -23.01
CA ALA A 194 9.19 -11.01 -24.18
C ALA A 194 7.96 -11.44 -25.00
N SER A 195 7.08 -10.49 -25.30
CA SER A 195 5.89 -10.75 -26.11
C SER A 195 5.50 -9.52 -26.95
N PRO A 196 6.09 -9.34 -28.15
CA PRO A 196 5.63 -8.32 -29.10
C PRO A 196 4.12 -8.47 -29.38
N GLY A 197 3.33 -7.40 -29.19
CA GLY A 197 1.88 -7.40 -29.41
C GLY A 197 1.06 -8.24 -28.43
N GLY A 198 1.64 -8.72 -27.33
CA GLY A 198 0.95 -9.59 -26.35
C GLY A 198 1.16 -9.17 -24.90
N VAL A 199 0.89 -10.08 -23.96
CA VAL A 199 0.91 -9.78 -22.52
C VAL A 199 2.16 -10.38 -21.87
N VAL A 200 2.90 -9.56 -21.14
CA VAL A 200 4.10 -9.97 -20.40
C VAL A 200 3.89 -9.79 -18.90
N THR A 201 4.20 -10.84 -18.13
CA THR A 201 4.19 -10.80 -16.65
C THR A 201 5.52 -11.29 -16.10
N ASP A 202 6.14 -10.50 -15.22
CA ASP A 202 7.44 -10.83 -14.65
C ASP A 202 7.54 -10.44 -13.16
N LEU A 203 8.25 -11.26 -12.37
CA LEU A 203 8.53 -11.00 -10.96
C LEU A 203 10.05 -10.94 -10.75
N GLY A 204 10.63 -9.74 -10.65
CA GLY A 204 12.05 -9.52 -10.35
C GLY A 204 13.05 -9.59 -11.51
N GLY A 205 12.59 -9.94 -12.72
CA GLY A 205 13.36 -10.09 -13.95
C GLY A 205 13.10 -8.98 -14.99
N ALA A 206 13.15 -9.30 -16.29
CA ALA A 206 12.96 -8.32 -17.37
C ALA A 206 11.73 -8.63 -18.24
N ALA A 207 10.83 -7.67 -18.39
CA ALA A 207 9.62 -7.76 -19.21
C ALA A 207 9.68 -6.82 -20.43
N ALA A 208 9.47 -7.33 -21.64
CA ALA A 208 9.49 -6.54 -22.87
C ALA A 208 8.30 -6.82 -23.80
N SER A 209 7.58 -5.78 -24.19
CA SER A 209 6.46 -5.83 -25.14
C SER A 209 6.57 -4.71 -26.19
N SER A 210 5.83 -4.82 -27.28
CA SER A 210 5.65 -3.73 -28.26
C SER A 210 4.19 -3.69 -28.70
N GLY A 211 3.42 -2.74 -28.17
CA GLY A 211 1.99 -2.58 -28.49
C GLY A 211 1.06 -3.51 -27.71
N GLY A 212 1.55 -4.10 -26.63
CA GLY A 212 0.84 -5.05 -25.78
C GLY A 212 0.66 -4.52 -24.34
N ALA A 213 0.79 -5.41 -23.36
CA ALA A 213 0.80 -5.01 -21.94
C ALA A 213 1.96 -5.69 -21.22
N ALA A 214 2.79 -4.93 -20.52
CA ALA A 214 3.91 -5.45 -19.75
C ALA A 214 3.78 -5.10 -18.27
N THR A 215 3.83 -6.13 -17.43
CA THR A 215 3.78 -5.99 -15.98
C THR A 215 5.03 -6.61 -15.35
N SER A 216 5.71 -5.85 -14.49
CA SER A 216 6.86 -6.33 -13.71
C SER A 216 6.69 -5.96 -12.24
N SER A 217 7.27 -6.75 -11.32
CA SER A 217 7.43 -6.34 -9.93
C SER A 217 8.89 -6.39 -9.52
N GLY A 218 9.49 -5.23 -9.26
CA GLY A 218 10.91 -5.11 -8.87
C GLY A 218 11.92 -5.26 -10.02
N GLY A 219 11.48 -5.63 -11.21
CA GLY A 219 12.31 -5.83 -12.40
C GLY A 219 12.29 -4.67 -13.40
N VAL A 220 12.85 -4.87 -14.59
CA VAL A 220 12.82 -3.88 -15.68
C VAL A 220 11.64 -4.16 -16.60
N ALA A 221 10.83 -3.15 -16.94
CA ALA A 221 9.74 -3.29 -17.90
C ALA A 221 9.85 -2.27 -19.03
N ALA A 222 9.73 -2.72 -20.28
CA ALA A 222 9.72 -1.85 -21.45
C ALA A 222 8.56 -2.21 -22.38
N ASP A 223 7.82 -1.20 -22.83
CA ASP A 223 6.82 -1.29 -23.90
C ASP A 223 6.87 -0.02 -24.74
N LEU A 224 6.94 -0.19 -26.06
CA LEU A 224 7.04 0.89 -27.01
C LEU A 224 5.78 1.76 -27.05
N ASP A 225 4.59 1.16 -27.09
CA ASP A 225 3.31 1.86 -27.28
C ASP A 225 2.15 1.30 -26.42
N GLY A 226 2.41 0.26 -25.62
CA GLY A 226 1.41 -0.46 -24.81
C GLY A 226 1.27 0.03 -23.35
N ALA A 227 0.57 -0.76 -22.54
CA ALA A 227 0.34 -0.46 -21.12
C ALA A 227 1.43 -1.08 -20.23
N LEU A 228 2.05 -0.26 -19.37
CA LEU A 228 3.11 -0.69 -18.45
C LEU A 228 2.72 -0.50 -16.98
N ALA A 229 2.92 -1.55 -16.19
CA ALA A 229 2.85 -1.48 -14.73
C ALA A 229 4.10 -2.08 -14.08
N ASN A 230 4.80 -1.32 -13.24
CA ASN A 230 5.95 -1.81 -12.49
C ASN A 230 5.89 -1.39 -11.02
N SER A 231 5.90 -2.34 -10.09
CA SER A 231 5.83 -2.06 -8.64
C SER A 231 7.18 -1.83 -7.94
N GLY A 232 8.32 -1.73 -8.66
CA GLY A 232 9.61 -1.51 -7.98
C GLY A 232 10.91 -1.38 -8.80
N GLY A 233 10.88 -1.36 -10.13
CA GLY A 233 12.09 -1.21 -10.95
C GLY A 233 11.99 -0.16 -12.06
N ALA A 234 12.87 -0.25 -13.07
CA ALA A 234 12.92 0.76 -14.14
C ALA A 234 11.84 0.52 -15.21
N VAL A 235 11.21 1.59 -15.68
CA VAL A 235 10.22 1.57 -16.76
C VAL A 235 10.52 2.64 -17.81
N THR A 236 10.48 2.24 -19.08
CA THR A 236 10.63 3.15 -20.22
C THR A 236 9.51 2.91 -21.22
N SER A 237 8.77 3.97 -21.57
CA SER A 237 7.83 3.95 -22.69
C SER A 237 7.87 5.27 -23.47
N PRO A 238 8.11 5.25 -24.79
CA PRO A 238 8.05 6.46 -25.63
C PRO A 238 6.67 7.14 -25.63
N SER A 239 5.58 6.37 -25.64
CA SER A 239 4.21 6.85 -25.92
C SER A 239 3.10 6.20 -25.08
N GLY A 240 3.39 5.08 -24.39
CA GLY A 240 2.41 4.27 -23.64
C GLY A 240 2.11 4.76 -22.22
N ALA A 241 1.07 4.19 -21.60
CA ALA A 241 0.68 4.50 -20.23
C ALA A 241 1.61 3.79 -19.24
N VAL A 242 2.26 4.55 -18.35
CA VAL A 242 3.23 4.02 -17.38
C VAL A 242 2.71 4.21 -15.96
N THR A 243 2.63 3.12 -15.20
CA THR A 243 2.36 3.14 -13.76
C THR A 243 3.58 2.59 -13.02
N SER A 244 4.23 3.43 -12.19
CA SER A 244 5.35 3.00 -11.35
C SER A 244 5.25 3.64 -9.95
N PRO A 245 4.87 2.89 -8.90
CA PRO A 245 4.72 3.42 -7.55
C PRO A 245 6.04 3.81 -6.88
N SER A 246 7.17 3.17 -7.24
CA SER A 246 8.44 3.28 -6.49
C SER A 246 9.72 3.21 -7.35
N GLY A 247 9.59 3.04 -8.67
CA GLY A 247 10.73 2.87 -9.60
C GLY A 247 11.01 4.07 -10.51
N ALA A 248 12.14 4.03 -11.23
CA ALA A 248 12.46 5.04 -12.23
C ALA A 248 11.53 4.90 -13.45
N ALA A 249 10.85 5.97 -13.85
CA ALA A 249 9.92 5.97 -14.98
C ALA A 249 10.25 7.13 -15.93
N ALA A 250 10.38 6.84 -17.22
CA ALA A 250 10.56 7.83 -18.28
C ALA A 250 9.47 7.64 -19.36
N SER A 251 8.71 8.71 -19.63
CA SER A 251 7.73 8.79 -20.73
C SER A 251 7.87 10.12 -21.46
N SER A 252 7.90 10.08 -22.80
CA SER A 252 8.00 11.27 -23.65
C SER A 252 6.65 11.76 -24.20
N GLY A 253 5.55 11.02 -24.00
CA GLY A 253 4.24 11.40 -24.55
C GLY A 253 2.97 10.76 -23.95
N GLY A 254 3.08 9.75 -23.08
CA GLY A 254 1.93 9.04 -22.48
C GLY A 254 1.67 9.36 -21.00
N ALA A 255 0.45 9.09 -20.52
CA ALA A 255 0.03 9.31 -19.13
C ALA A 255 0.91 8.52 -18.14
N ALA A 256 1.61 9.23 -17.24
CA ALA A 256 2.45 8.64 -16.21
C ALA A 256 1.82 8.86 -14.83
N VAL A 257 1.54 7.78 -14.10
CA VAL A 257 1.10 7.83 -12.70
C VAL A 257 2.24 7.35 -11.81
N LYS A 258 2.77 8.25 -10.98
CA LYS A 258 3.91 7.98 -10.07
C LYS A 258 3.55 8.38 -8.64
N LEU A 259 3.81 7.48 -7.68
CA LEU A 259 3.54 7.69 -6.25
C LEU A 259 4.82 8.06 -5.44
N GLY A 260 6.02 8.05 -6.06
CA GLY A 260 7.26 8.51 -5.44
C GLY A 260 8.49 8.51 -6.35
N GLY A 261 9.37 9.52 -6.20
CA GLY A 261 10.65 9.69 -6.91
C GLY A 261 10.64 10.76 -8.01
N ALA A 262 11.75 11.50 -8.18
CA ALA A 262 11.88 12.67 -9.05
C ALA A 262 11.23 12.48 -10.43
N ALA A 263 10.38 13.43 -10.82
CA ALA A 263 9.78 13.53 -12.15
C ALA A 263 9.77 15.01 -12.57
N VAL A 264 10.26 15.27 -13.78
CA VAL A 264 10.18 16.56 -14.45
C VAL A 264 8.99 16.45 -15.41
N SER A 265 7.92 17.21 -15.19
CA SER A 265 6.80 17.28 -16.14
C SER A 265 6.22 18.70 -16.20
N SER A 266 6.21 19.27 -17.41
CA SER A 266 5.60 20.54 -17.74
C SER A 266 4.26 20.32 -18.45
N GLY A 267 3.13 20.73 -17.85
CA GLY A 267 1.85 20.82 -18.56
C GLY A 267 0.65 20.30 -17.79
N SER A 268 -0.35 21.17 -17.66
CA SER A 268 -1.62 21.03 -16.91
C SER A 268 -2.65 20.12 -17.59
N THR A 269 -3.38 19.30 -16.82
CA THR A 269 -4.85 19.38 -16.58
C THR A 269 -5.32 18.13 -15.83
N ALA A 270 -5.76 18.30 -14.57
CA ALA A 270 -6.14 17.20 -13.68
C ALA A 270 -7.59 16.73 -13.93
N ALA A 271 -7.79 15.42 -14.07
CA ALA A 271 -9.10 14.79 -13.97
C ALA A 271 -9.47 14.60 -12.48
N ASN A 272 -10.65 15.06 -12.11
CA ASN A 272 -11.19 15.13 -10.75
C ASN A 272 -11.59 13.73 -10.20
N PRO A 273 -10.99 13.22 -9.10
CA PRO A 273 -11.39 11.95 -8.49
C PRO A 273 -12.40 12.11 -7.32
N THR A 274 -12.92 13.29 -7.01
CA THR A 274 -13.73 13.50 -5.80
C THR A 274 -15.24 13.51 -6.08
N ASN A 275 -15.89 12.36 -5.99
CA ASN A 275 -17.31 12.31 -5.64
C ASN A 275 -17.47 12.18 -4.10
N THR A 276 -16.74 13.00 -3.34
CA THR A 276 -16.98 13.17 -1.91
C THR A 276 -18.03 14.28 -1.71
N PRO A 277 -19.00 14.14 -0.79
CA PRO A 277 -20.07 15.13 -0.59
C PRO A 277 -19.55 16.54 -0.23
N TRP A 278 -18.28 16.66 0.18
CA TRP A 278 -17.65 17.91 0.59
C TRP A 278 -16.80 18.59 -0.49
N ASN A 279 -16.66 18.01 -1.69
CA ASN A 279 -15.86 18.52 -2.81
C ASN A 279 -14.51 19.14 -2.38
N LEU A 280 -13.72 18.39 -1.61
CA LEU A 280 -12.41 18.82 -1.14
C LEU A 280 -11.36 18.46 -2.19
N SER A 281 -11.24 19.25 -3.25
CA SER A 281 -10.14 19.09 -4.21
C SER A 281 -8.84 19.57 -3.55
N PRO A 282 -7.83 18.71 -3.31
CA PRO A 282 -6.54 19.16 -2.78
C PRO A 282 -5.79 19.98 -3.84
N ARG A 283 -5.36 21.20 -3.49
CA ARG A 283 -4.59 22.13 -4.35
C ARG A 283 -3.36 21.43 -4.94
N ARG A 284 -2.53 20.88 -4.04
CA ARG A 284 -1.33 20.05 -4.26
C ARG A 284 -1.01 19.29 -2.97
N PRO A 285 -0.40 18.09 -3.01
CA PRO A 285 0.06 17.42 -1.79
C PRO A 285 1.11 18.27 -1.07
N THR A 286 1.01 18.44 0.24
CA THR A 286 2.05 19.08 1.05
C THR A 286 3.37 18.32 0.91
N GLN A 287 4.46 19.03 0.65
CA GLN A 287 5.78 18.43 0.62
C GLN A 287 6.27 18.17 2.06
N VAL A 288 6.55 16.91 2.37
CA VAL A 288 7.20 16.56 3.64
C VAL A 288 8.70 16.79 3.53
N VAL A 289 9.24 17.56 4.47
CA VAL A 289 10.66 17.88 4.57
C VAL A 289 11.16 17.40 5.92
N HIS A 290 12.30 16.72 5.93
CA HIS A 290 12.87 16.17 7.16
C HIS A 290 13.97 17.08 7.69
N GLY A 291 13.73 17.65 8.88
CA GLY A 291 14.64 18.54 9.57
C GLY A 291 14.94 19.85 8.83
N ILE A 292 15.69 20.73 9.52
CA ILE A 292 16.05 22.06 9.01
C ILE A 292 16.94 22.00 7.76
N GLY A 293 17.80 20.99 7.62
CA GLY A 293 18.62 20.84 6.40
C GLY A 293 17.76 20.64 5.14
N GLY A 294 16.64 19.94 5.26
CA GLY A 294 15.68 19.83 4.18
C GLY A 294 14.96 21.16 3.89
N LEU A 295 14.68 21.95 4.93
CA LEU A 295 14.07 23.28 4.77
C LEU A 295 15.03 24.22 4.04
N ALA A 296 16.33 24.21 4.38
CA ALA A 296 17.34 25.02 3.71
C ALA A 296 17.38 24.76 2.20
N LYS A 297 17.37 23.48 1.81
CA LYS A 297 17.31 23.06 0.41
C LYS A 297 16.01 23.53 -0.28
N TRP A 298 14.88 23.48 0.41
CA TRP A 298 13.63 23.96 -0.16
C TRP A 298 13.65 25.48 -0.35
N LEU A 299 14.14 26.24 0.63
CA LEU A 299 14.26 27.70 0.59
C LEU A 299 15.17 28.19 -0.54
N SER A 300 16.24 27.46 -0.87
CA SER A 300 17.15 27.82 -1.98
C SER A 300 16.49 27.80 -3.37
N HIS A 301 15.31 27.17 -3.49
CA HIS A 301 14.53 27.15 -4.73
C HIS A 301 13.34 28.11 -4.73
N GLN A 302 13.08 28.81 -3.62
CA GLN A 302 12.00 29.79 -3.52
C GLN A 302 12.47 31.18 -3.92
N LYS A 303 11.53 32.01 -4.39
CA LYS A 303 11.75 33.45 -4.63
C LYS A 303 11.51 34.25 -3.33
N GLY A 304 11.82 35.54 -3.36
CA GLY A 304 11.64 36.44 -2.22
C GLY A 304 12.90 36.60 -1.36
N ARG A 305 12.94 37.70 -0.61
CA ARG A 305 14.01 38.14 0.28
C ARG A 305 13.58 38.19 1.75
N THR A 306 12.27 38.16 2.02
CA THR A 306 11.75 38.15 3.40
C THR A 306 11.08 36.83 3.73
N LEU A 307 11.16 36.46 5.01
CA LEU A 307 10.49 35.31 5.60
C LEU A 307 9.78 35.79 6.87
N THR A 308 8.45 35.71 6.86
CA THR A 308 7.66 35.99 8.06
C THR A 308 7.59 34.73 8.89
N LEU A 309 8.16 34.78 10.08
CA LEU A 309 8.24 33.66 11.01
C LEU A 309 7.19 33.83 12.10
N LEU A 310 6.21 32.93 12.15
CA LEU A 310 5.23 32.83 13.22
C LEU A 310 5.71 31.79 14.23
N ALA A 311 5.83 32.16 15.50
CA ALA A 311 6.20 31.23 16.56
C ALA A 311 5.14 31.23 17.67
N ASP A 312 4.76 30.04 18.13
CA ASP A 312 3.86 29.89 19.27
C ASP A 312 4.58 30.44 20.53
N PRO A 313 3.89 31.21 21.41
CA PRO A 313 4.51 31.76 22.62
C PRO A 313 5.25 30.70 23.45
N ALA A 314 4.77 29.46 23.49
CA ALA A 314 5.39 28.38 24.25
C ALA A 314 6.74 27.88 23.68
N VAL A 315 7.06 28.23 22.43
CA VAL A 315 8.29 27.80 21.72
C VAL A 315 9.03 28.95 21.05
N ALA A 316 8.65 30.20 21.31
CA ALA A 316 9.26 31.39 20.71
C ALA A 316 10.76 31.50 21.01
N GLU A 317 11.19 31.04 22.19
CA GLU A 317 12.59 31.01 22.62
C GLU A 317 13.24 29.62 22.44
N SER A 318 12.69 28.78 21.56
CA SER A 318 13.19 27.41 21.36
C SER A 318 14.34 27.34 20.36
N GLU A 319 15.17 26.31 20.53
CA GLU A 319 16.24 25.94 19.58
C GLU A 319 15.73 25.81 18.12
N THR A 320 14.45 25.45 17.93
CA THR A 320 13.84 25.33 16.60
C THR A 320 13.71 26.67 15.91
N VAL A 321 13.32 27.72 16.65
CA VAL A 321 13.21 29.09 16.14
C VAL A 321 14.59 29.60 15.73
N ASP A 322 15.59 29.45 16.61
CA ASP A 322 16.98 29.85 16.33
C ASP A 322 17.53 29.20 15.06
N ARG A 323 17.31 27.89 14.92
CA ARG A 323 17.79 27.13 13.77
C ARG A 323 17.07 27.52 12.47
N ILE A 324 15.80 27.90 12.52
CA ILE A 324 15.06 28.39 11.35
C ILE A 324 15.51 29.79 10.96
N ILE A 325 15.80 30.68 11.93
CA ILE A 325 16.40 31.99 11.67
C ILE A 325 17.78 31.82 10.99
N ALA A 326 18.62 30.93 11.52
CA ALA A 326 19.92 30.64 10.92
C ALA A 326 19.80 30.05 9.50
N CYS A 327 18.83 29.16 9.29
CA CYS A 327 18.51 28.58 7.98
C CYS A 327 18.07 29.65 6.96
N ALA A 328 17.23 30.59 7.39
CA ALA A 328 16.80 31.71 6.56
C ALA A 328 17.95 32.64 6.18
N ALA A 329 18.83 32.95 7.14
CA ALA A 329 20.03 33.76 6.88
C ALA A 329 20.97 33.07 5.87
N TRP A 330 21.15 31.76 5.98
CA TRP A 330 21.95 30.99 5.01
C TRP A 330 21.34 31.01 3.59
N ALA A 331 20.01 31.13 3.50
CA ALA A 331 19.28 31.28 2.24
C ALA A 331 19.14 32.74 1.76
N ASP A 332 19.92 33.68 2.32
CA ASP A 332 19.89 35.12 2.01
C ASP A 332 18.51 35.76 2.20
N ARG A 333 17.84 35.42 3.32
CA ARG A 333 16.52 35.95 3.68
C ARG A 333 16.54 36.69 5.01
N ALA A 334 15.95 37.88 5.02
CA ALA A 334 15.63 38.61 6.24
C ALA A 334 14.42 37.96 6.93
N VAL A 335 14.50 37.79 8.25
CA VAL A 335 13.41 37.20 9.04
C VAL A 335 12.66 38.27 9.81
N GLU A 336 11.34 38.27 9.68
CA GLU A 336 10.43 39.04 10.52
C GLU A 336 9.71 38.08 11.47
N LEU A 337 10.15 38.04 12.74
CA LEU A 337 9.55 37.19 13.76
C LEU A 337 8.30 37.86 14.35
N TYR A 338 7.19 37.14 14.37
CA TYR A 338 5.98 37.49 15.07
C TYR A 338 5.52 36.34 15.97
N VAL A 339 5.11 36.71 17.19
CA VAL A 339 4.63 35.77 18.21
C VAL A 339 3.16 36.11 18.46
N PRO A 340 2.21 35.55 17.68
CA PRO A 340 0.79 35.76 17.92
C PRO A 340 0.37 35.14 19.25
N ASP A 341 -0.47 35.85 19.99
CA ASP A 341 -1.12 35.34 21.19
C ASP A 341 -2.64 35.28 20.95
N GLY A 342 -3.30 34.33 21.61
CA GLY A 342 -4.75 34.20 21.59
C GLY A 342 -5.27 32.87 21.01
N PRO A 343 -6.57 32.60 21.23
CA PRO A 343 -7.15 31.26 21.06
C PRO A 343 -7.50 30.93 19.61
N GLY A 344 -7.10 31.75 18.62
CA GLY A 344 -7.45 31.58 17.21
C GLY A 344 -8.91 31.89 16.93
N THR A 345 -9.42 33.01 17.46
CA THR A 345 -10.73 33.56 17.07
C THR A 345 -10.66 34.18 15.68
N LEU A 346 -11.82 34.37 15.05
CA LEU A 346 -11.91 35.10 13.77
C LEU A 346 -11.26 36.49 13.85
N GLU A 347 -11.38 37.18 14.98
CA GLU A 347 -10.76 38.49 15.22
C GLU A 347 -9.23 38.38 15.19
N SER A 348 -8.64 37.51 16.02
CA SER A 348 -7.18 37.32 16.07
C SER A 348 -6.60 36.85 14.73
N VAL A 349 -7.31 35.98 14.02
CA VAL A 349 -6.88 35.49 12.70
C VAL A 349 -7.00 36.58 11.64
N THR A 350 -7.99 37.46 11.73
CA THR A 350 -8.13 38.61 10.83
C THR A 350 -7.02 39.63 11.10
N GLU A 351 -6.70 39.92 12.36
CA GLU A 351 -5.56 40.78 12.70
C GLU A 351 -4.23 40.21 12.19
N LEU A 352 -4.03 38.91 12.35
CA LEU A 352 -2.87 38.22 11.78
C LEU A 352 -2.86 38.33 10.25
N ALA A 353 -4.01 38.18 9.57
CA ALA A 353 -4.09 38.34 8.13
C ALA A 353 -3.67 39.75 7.66
N GLU A 354 -4.06 40.79 8.41
CA GLU A 354 -3.62 42.17 8.14
C GLU A 354 -2.10 42.33 8.27
N ARG A 355 -1.51 41.74 9.32
CA ARG A 355 -0.06 41.74 9.55
C ARG A 355 0.70 40.97 8.47
N LEU A 356 0.11 39.90 7.94
CA LEU A 356 0.72 39.07 6.90
C LEU A 356 0.61 39.69 5.49
N ARG A 357 -0.11 40.81 5.30
CA ARG A 357 -0.16 41.50 4.01
C ARG A 357 1.26 41.90 3.57
N GLY A 358 1.63 41.51 2.35
CA GLY A 358 2.96 41.80 1.80
C GLY A 358 4.06 40.84 2.24
N SER A 359 3.75 39.82 3.07
CA SER A 359 4.67 38.69 3.28
C SER A 359 4.95 38.01 1.95
N GLU A 360 6.17 37.51 1.74
CA GLU A 360 6.57 36.74 0.54
C GLU A 360 6.57 35.22 0.79
N LEU A 361 6.70 34.82 2.07
CA LEU A 361 6.76 33.45 2.57
C LEU A 361 6.38 33.47 4.05
N VAL A 362 5.56 32.52 4.49
CA VAL A 362 5.21 32.36 5.91
C VAL A 362 5.69 31.00 6.42
N VAL A 363 6.43 31.01 7.53
CA VAL A 363 6.81 29.80 8.28
C VAL A 363 6.14 29.84 9.65
N ALA A 364 5.37 28.82 10.00
CA ALA A 364 4.70 28.72 11.30
C ALA A 364 5.28 27.57 12.14
N ILE A 365 5.81 27.90 13.33
CA ILE A 365 6.38 26.96 14.30
C ILE A 365 5.47 26.91 15.53
N GLY A 366 4.74 25.81 15.71
CA GLY A 366 3.84 25.70 16.85
C GLY A 366 2.97 24.46 16.84
N GLY A 367 2.04 24.44 17.80
CA GLY A 367 1.01 23.40 17.83
C GLY A 367 -0.08 23.63 16.80
N GLY A 368 -1.04 22.69 16.71
CA GLY A 368 -2.13 22.76 15.72
C GLY A 368 -2.91 24.09 15.73
N THR A 369 -3.05 24.74 16.89
CA THR A 369 -3.71 26.05 16.99
C THR A 369 -2.98 27.14 16.21
N LEU A 370 -1.66 27.29 16.37
CA LEU A 370 -0.90 28.27 15.60
C LEU A 370 -0.91 27.92 14.11
N LEU A 371 -0.71 26.64 13.77
CA LEU A 371 -0.68 26.21 12.37
C LEU A 371 -2.02 26.51 11.68
N ASP A 372 -3.15 26.30 12.36
CA ASP A 372 -4.49 26.63 11.88
C ASP A 372 -4.68 28.13 11.71
N GLN A 373 -4.21 28.95 12.66
CA GLN A 373 -4.24 30.41 12.54
C GLN A 373 -3.43 30.91 11.35
N ALA A 374 -2.21 30.38 11.15
CA ALA A 374 -1.34 30.77 10.04
C ALA A 374 -1.99 30.47 8.68
N LYS A 375 -2.51 29.24 8.51
CA LYS A 375 -3.22 28.83 7.30
C LYS A 375 -4.41 29.75 7.00
N LEU A 376 -5.26 29.99 8.00
CA LEU A 376 -6.43 30.83 7.85
C LEU A 376 -6.06 32.29 7.57
N ALA A 377 -5.05 32.84 8.24
CA ALA A 377 -4.64 34.22 8.08
C ALA A 377 -4.04 34.49 6.69
N VAL A 378 -3.17 33.60 6.20
CA VAL A 378 -2.62 33.69 4.83
C VAL A 378 -3.75 33.58 3.80
N LEU A 379 -4.69 32.66 4.01
CA LEU A 379 -5.80 32.47 3.09
C LEU A 379 -6.78 33.67 3.09
N ILE A 380 -7.09 34.24 4.26
CA ILE A 380 -7.91 35.46 4.38
C ILE A 380 -7.23 36.65 3.71
N SER A 381 -5.91 36.81 3.89
CA SER A 381 -5.15 37.89 3.26
C SER A 381 -5.20 37.82 1.73
N ALA A 382 -5.37 36.62 1.16
CA ALA A 382 -5.41 36.40 -0.28
C ALA A 382 -6.84 36.43 -0.86
N ALA A 383 -7.81 35.91 -0.11
CA ALA A 383 -9.18 35.72 -0.55
C ALA A 383 -10.18 36.26 0.50
N PRO A 384 -10.57 37.55 0.43
CA PRO A 384 -11.46 38.18 1.41
C PRO A 384 -12.80 37.45 1.63
N VAL A 385 -13.29 36.73 0.61
CA VAL A 385 -14.49 35.87 0.69
C VAL A 385 -14.39 34.83 1.81
N VAL A 386 -13.18 34.39 2.18
CA VAL A 386 -12.95 33.43 3.26
C VAL A 386 -13.34 34.04 4.60
N ARG A 387 -12.96 35.29 4.88
CA ARG A 387 -13.35 35.97 6.11
C ARG A 387 -14.87 36.07 6.20
N ASP A 388 -15.53 36.47 5.12
CA ASP A 388 -16.99 36.62 5.09
C ASP A 388 -17.69 35.27 5.31
N ARG A 389 -17.14 34.18 4.72
CA ARG A 389 -17.61 32.82 4.94
C ARG A 389 -17.49 32.36 6.40
N LEU A 390 -16.39 32.71 7.06
CA LEU A 390 -16.14 32.40 8.48
C LEU A 390 -16.98 33.25 9.44
N ALA A 391 -17.28 34.50 9.05
CA ALA A 391 -18.12 35.44 9.80
C ALA A 391 -19.62 35.12 9.68
N ALA A 392 -20.02 34.37 8.65
CA ALA A 392 -21.41 34.03 8.39
C ALA A 392 -22.08 33.41 9.61
N ARG A 393 -23.27 33.93 9.96
CA ARG A 393 -24.10 33.41 11.05
C ARG A 393 -24.71 32.08 10.63
N GLY A 394 -24.05 30.99 10.98
CA GLY A 394 -24.53 29.62 10.80
C GLY A 394 -24.49 28.87 12.12
N ARG A 395 -25.40 27.90 12.29
CA ARG A 395 -25.35 26.99 13.45
C ARG A 395 -24.34 25.86 13.27
N SER A 396 -23.97 25.52 12.03
CA SER A 396 -23.06 24.42 11.72
C SER A 396 -21.69 24.62 12.34
N GLY A 397 -21.21 23.60 13.06
CA GLY A 397 -19.84 23.49 13.52
C GLY A 397 -18.85 23.27 12.38
N LEU A 398 -19.33 22.81 11.22
CA LEU A 398 -18.53 22.65 9.99
C LEU A 398 -18.70 23.86 9.06
N VAL A 399 -17.58 24.38 8.57
CA VAL A 399 -17.52 25.43 7.54
C VAL A 399 -16.69 24.93 6.37
N LEU A 400 -17.29 24.88 5.18
CA LEU A 400 -16.59 24.61 3.93
C LEU A 400 -16.21 25.94 3.29
N LEU A 401 -14.94 26.07 2.91
CA LEU A 401 -14.42 27.20 2.16
C LEU A 401 -14.64 27.02 0.65
N PRO A 402 -14.70 28.13 -0.11
CA PRO A 402 -14.77 28.07 -1.57
C PRO A 402 -13.57 27.32 -2.17
N ALA A 403 -13.79 26.52 -3.22
CA ALA A 403 -12.74 25.70 -3.83
C ALA A 403 -11.67 26.54 -4.53
N GLU A 404 -12.04 27.74 -4.99
CA GLU A 404 -11.20 28.74 -5.63
C GLU A 404 -10.41 29.62 -4.66
N ALA A 405 -10.65 29.49 -3.35
CA ALA A 405 -9.90 30.24 -2.34
C ALA A 405 -8.49 29.66 -2.22
N GLU A 406 -7.48 30.46 -2.59
CA GLU A 406 -6.10 30.03 -2.68
C GLU A 406 -5.17 31.00 -1.93
N PRO A 407 -4.14 30.51 -1.21
CA PRO A 407 -3.20 31.39 -0.53
C PRO A 407 -2.30 32.10 -1.55
N ALA A 408 -1.99 33.36 -1.28
CA ALA A 408 -1.16 34.21 -2.15
C ALA A 408 0.34 33.92 -2.02
N VAL A 409 0.76 33.34 -0.90
CA VAL A 409 2.17 33.03 -0.60
C VAL A 409 2.32 31.61 -0.05
N PRO A 410 3.52 31.01 -0.16
CA PRO A 410 3.75 29.69 0.37
C PRO A 410 3.63 29.66 1.90
N VAL A 411 3.04 28.59 2.42
CA VAL A 411 2.91 28.32 3.85
C VAL A 411 3.73 27.09 4.22
N VAL A 412 4.73 27.29 5.09
CA VAL A 412 5.55 26.22 5.67
C VAL A 412 5.12 26.01 7.11
N THR A 413 4.88 24.77 7.50
CA THR A 413 4.51 24.39 8.87
C THR A 413 5.62 23.59 9.54
N VAL A 414 5.85 23.86 10.81
CA VAL A 414 6.82 23.15 11.66
C VAL A 414 6.10 22.75 12.95
N PRO A 415 5.51 21.55 13.00
CA PRO A 415 4.71 21.13 14.14
C PRO A 415 5.58 20.91 15.39
N THR A 416 5.23 21.57 16.49
CA THR A 416 5.82 21.34 17.82
C THR A 416 4.96 20.43 18.70
N THR A 417 3.73 20.16 18.26
CA THR A 417 2.82 19.14 18.80
C THR A 417 2.56 18.07 17.75
N VAL A 418 2.11 16.89 18.18
CA VAL A 418 1.72 15.78 17.29
C VAL A 418 0.26 15.39 17.53
N GLY A 419 -0.34 14.68 16.58
CA GLY A 419 -1.71 14.17 16.66
C GLY A 419 -2.71 14.98 15.84
N THR A 420 -2.54 16.31 15.78
CA THR A 420 -3.48 17.20 15.09
C THR A 420 -3.45 16.99 13.57
N GLY A 421 -2.28 16.70 13.00
CA GLY A 421 -2.04 16.59 11.55
C GLY A 421 -2.32 17.87 10.77
N SER A 422 -2.33 19.01 11.46
CA SER A 422 -2.56 20.34 10.86
C SER A 422 -1.49 20.69 9.82
N GLU A 423 -0.28 20.14 9.98
CA GLU A 423 0.87 20.28 9.10
C GLU A 423 0.65 19.65 7.70
N LEU A 424 -0.20 18.62 7.57
CA LEU A 424 -0.48 17.93 6.30
C LEU A 424 -1.95 17.98 5.88
N SER A 425 -2.80 18.79 6.52
CA SER A 425 -4.25 18.79 6.23
C SER A 425 -4.77 20.14 5.77
N GLY A 426 -5.74 20.10 4.86
CA GLY A 426 -6.59 21.23 4.44
C GLY A 426 -7.72 21.54 5.44
N GLY A 427 -7.53 21.21 6.72
CA GLY A 427 -8.46 21.50 7.80
C GLY A 427 -7.89 22.50 8.79
N ALA A 428 -8.74 23.26 9.47
CA ALA A 428 -8.36 24.17 10.54
C ALA A 428 -9.47 24.27 11.61
N CYS A 429 -9.12 24.38 12.87
CA CYS A 429 -10.06 24.67 13.96
C CYS A 429 -10.11 26.17 14.25
N LEU A 430 -11.29 26.78 14.13
CA LEU A 430 -11.52 28.20 14.43
C LEU A 430 -12.32 28.34 15.72
N ALA A 431 -11.76 29.05 16.71
CA ALA A 431 -12.47 29.34 17.96
C ALA A 431 -13.57 30.39 17.74
N GLY A 432 -14.70 30.24 18.44
CA GLY A 432 -15.79 31.21 18.39
C GLY A 432 -16.71 31.16 19.61
N PRO A 433 -17.69 32.08 19.70
CA PRO A 433 -18.58 32.18 20.85
C PRO A 433 -19.45 30.95 21.09
N GLN A 434 -19.71 30.18 20.02
CA GLN A 434 -20.52 28.95 20.06
C GLN A 434 -19.64 27.69 20.15
N GLY A 435 -18.34 27.85 20.44
CA GLY A 435 -17.36 26.77 20.47
C GLY A 435 -16.45 26.74 19.25
N LYS A 436 -15.63 25.68 19.16
CA LYS A 436 -14.66 25.48 18.07
C LYS A 436 -15.38 24.92 16.84
N ARG A 437 -15.22 25.62 15.71
CA ARG A 437 -15.70 25.19 14.39
C ARG A 437 -14.59 24.52 13.61
N LEU A 438 -14.93 23.47 12.86
CA LEU A 438 -14.05 22.84 11.87
C LEU A 438 -14.20 23.57 10.53
N VAL A 439 -13.10 24.05 9.99
CA VAL A 439 -13.03 24.70 8.68
C VAL A 439 -12.29 23.77 7.73
N LEU A 440 -12.86 23.46 6.58
CA LEU A 440 -12.23 22.62 5.56
C LEU A 440 -12.15 23.37 4.22
N GLY A 441 -11.02 23.26 3.53
CA GLY A 441 -10.82 23.84 2.19
C GLY A 441 -9.45 23.53 1.61
N GLY A 442 -9.37 23.35 0.28
CA GLY A 442 -8.12 23.04 -0.43
C GLY A 442 -7.03 24.09 -0.22
N GLY A 443 -7.41 25.38 -0.16
CA GLY A 443 -6.49 26.49 0.11
C GLY A 443 -5.90 26.54 1.52
N LEU A 444 -6.34 25.68 2.44
CA LEU A 444 -5.71 25.54 3.77
C LEU A 444 -4.53 24.56 3.74
N GLN A 445 -4.36 23.75 2.69
CA GLN A 445 -3.27 22.79 2.63
C GLN A 445 -1.90 23.52 2.62
N PRO A 446 -0.98 23.25 3.57
CA PRO A 446 0.36 23.85 3.55
C PRO A 446 1.16 23.42 2.32
N ASP A 447 2.09 24.25 1.86
CA ASP A 447 3.01 23.87 0.79
C ASP A 447 4.09 22.90 1.30
N VAL A 448 4.56 23.12 2.54
CA VAL A 448 5.60 22.30 3.18
C VAL A 448 5.28 22.00 4.63
N ALA A 449 5.59 20.79 5.08
CA ALA A 449 5.66 20.40 6.48
C ALA A 449 7.08 19.95 6.83
N VAL A 450 7.73 20.66 7.77
CA VAL A 450 9.07 20.32 8.26
C VAL A 450 8.94 19.46 9.50
N LEU A 451 9.19 18.16 9.35
CA LEU A 451 9.19 17.21 10.46
C LEU A 451 10.61 17.15 11.04
N ASP A 452 10.79 17.80 12.19
CA ASP A 452 12.06 17.81 12.92
C ASP A 452 11.82 17.34 14.37
N PRO A 453 12.51 16.29 14.86
CA PRO A 453 12.36 15.85 16.24
C PRO A 453 12.70 16.96 17.26
N VAL A 454 13.59 17.90 16.92
CA VAL A 454 13.95 19.03 17.79
C VAL A 454 12.74 19.91 18.09
N ALA A 455 11.86 20.11 17.12
CA ALA A 455 10.63 20.89 17.26
C ALA A 455 9.69 20.34 18.34
N THR A 456 9.75 19.03 18.61
CA THR A 456 8.89 18.38 19.59
C THR A 456 9.61 18.06 20.90
N ARG A 457 10.91 18.31 21.06
CA ARG A 457 11.67 17.88 22.26
C ARG A 457 11.14 18.42 23.58
N THR A 458 10.58 19.62 23.57
CA THR A 458 9.96 20.26 24.74
C THR A 458 8.56 19.74 25.02
N LEU A 459 7.93 19.00 24.09
CA LEU A 459 6.62 18.40 24.29
C LEU A 459 6.71 17.29 25.35
N PRO A 460 5.92 17.40 26.45
CA PRO A 460 5.84 16.38 27.50
C PRO A 460 5.41 15.01 26.94
N VAL A 461 5.88 13.93 27.57
CA VAL A 461 5.57 12.56 27.16
C VAL A 461 4.07 12.27 27.21
N GLU A 462 3.35 12.92 28.14
CA GLU A 462 1.90 12.87 28.25
C GLU A 462 1.20 13.37 27.00
N LEU A 463 1.65 14.51 26.47
CA LEU A 463 1.06 15.12 25.29
C LEU A 463 1.46 14.40 24.00
N LEU A 464 2.62 13.75 23.98
CA LEU A 464 2.97 12.80 22.92
C LEU A 464 2.03 11.59 22.92
N ALA A 465 1.71 11.02 24.09
CA ALA A 465 0.79 9.90 24.22
C ALA A 465 -0.64 10.31 23.82
N GLU A 466 -1.10 11.50 24.22
CA GLU A 466 -2.35 12.07 23.73
C GLU A 466 -2.33 12.24 22.21
N GLY A 467 -1.22 12.65 21.60
CA GLY A 467 -1.11 12.75 20.14
C GLY A 467 -1.16 11.41 19.41
N VAL A 468 -0.55 10.35 19.96
CA VAL A 468 -0.70 8.96 19.46
C VAL A 468 -2.16 8.52 19.55
N PHE A 469 -2.83 8.81 20.67
CA PHE A 469 -4.25 8.54 20.81
C PHE A 469 -5.12 9.37 19.87
N GLU A 470 -4.77 10.61 19.56
CA GLU A 470 -5.51 11.41 18.58
C GLU A 470 -5.49 10.77 17.19
N VAL A 471 -4.34 10.24 16.77
CA VAL A 471 -4.22 9.48 15.52
C VAL A 471 -5.05 8.20 15.57
N PHE A 472 -4.92 7.42 16.65
CA PHE A 472 -5.70 6.21 16.85
C PHE A 472 -7.20 6.50 16.78
N PHE A 473 -7.67 7.48 17.54
CA PHE A 473 -9.06 7.89 17.64
C PHE A 473 -9.63 8.31 16.28
N ARG A 474 -8.90 9.12 15.52
CA ARG A 474 -9.31 9.58 14.18
C ARG A 474 -9.47 8.40 13.23
N VAL A 475 -8.43 7.58 13.10
CA VAL A 475 -8.35 6.49 12.13
C VAL A 475 -9.34 5.37 12.50
N ALA A 476 -9.43 5.02 13.78
CA ALA A 476 -10.40 4.05 14.28
C ALA A 476 -11.83 4.56 14.09
N GLY A 477 -12.09 5.83 14.38
CA GLY A 477 -13.41 6.44 14.20
C GLY A 477 -13.89 6.42 12.75
N MET A 478 -13.01 6.76 11.79
CA MET A 478 -13.33 6.67 10.36
C MET A 478 -13.57 5.23 9.91
N TYR A 479 -12.77 4.29 10.40
CA TYR A 479 -12.88 2.88 10.03
C TYR A 479 -14.16 2.22 10.55
N VAL A 480 -14.49 2.46 11.81
CA VAL A 480 -15.62 1.82 12.51
C VAL A 480 -16.93 2.54 12.20
N GLY A 481 -16.89 3.86 12.05
CA GLY A 481 -18.07 4.68 11.80
C GLY A 481 -18.68 4.51 10.40
N ASP A 482 -17.92 3.95 9.47
CA ASP A 482 -18.38 3.61 8.12
C ASP A 482 -18.57 2.08 7.98
N PRO A 483 -19.75 1.60 7.53
CA PRO A 483 -20.01 0.18 7.37
C PRO A 483 -19.34 -0.46 6.14
N GLN A 484 -18.83 0.34 5.19
CA GLN A 484 -18.28 -0.10 3.92
C GLN A 484 -16.94 -0.83 4.09
N ASP A 485 -16.84 -2.01 3.48
CA ASP A 485 -15.57 -2.73 3.36
C ASP A 485 -14.77 -2.18 2.18
N LEU A 486 -13.57 -1.68 2.49
CA LEU A 486 -12.61 -1.14 1.54
C LEU A 486 -11.29 -1.89 1.76
N PRO A 487 -11.07 -3.06 1.11
CA PRO A 487 -10.03 -4.00 1.54
C PRO A 487 -8.62 -3.41 1.66
N THR A 488 -8.24 -2.54 0.72
CA THR A 488 -6.92 -1.90 0.69
C THR A 488 -6.80 -0.84 1.78
N GLU A 489 -7.74 0.10 1.84
CA GLU A 489 -7.80 1.19 2.82
C GLU A 489 -7.95 0.66 4.25
N ASP A 490 -8.72 -0.43 4.41
CA ASP A 490 -8.87 -1.18 5.65
C ASP A 490 -7.54 -1.76 6.10
N ALA A 491 -6.76 -2.37 5.20
CA ALA A 491 -5.45 -2.93 5.53
C ALA A 491 -4.47 -1.84 5.99
N PHE A 492 -4.43 -0.69 5.32
CA PHE A 492 -3.64 0.47 5.74
C PHE A 492 -4.07 0.97 7.12
N THR A 493 -5.38 1.12 7.33
CA THR A 493 -5.97 1.56 8.60
C THR A 493 -5.57 0.62 9.74
N LEU A 494 -5.81 -0.68 9.60
CA LEU A 494 -5.53 -1.66 10.64
C LEU A 494 -4.03 -1.76 10.96
N THR A 495 -3.17 -1.59 9.94
CA THR A 495 -1.71 -1.54 10.13
C THR A 495 -1.29 -0.31 10.91
N LEU A 496 -1.84 0.87 10.57
CA LEU A 496 -1.55 2.11 11.30
C LEU A 496 -2.03 2.01 12.75
N LEU A 497 -3.23 1.46 12.99
CA LEU A 497 -3.77 1.29 14.34
C LEU A 497 -2.90 0.36 15.18
N ARG A 498 -2.42 -0.75 14.63
CA ARG A 498 -1.42 -1.62 15.29
C ARG A 498 -0.16 -0.84 15.68
N ARG A 499 0.37 -0.04 14.75
CA ARG A 499 1.56 0.76 15.03
C ARG A 499 1.31 1.82 16.11
N MET A 500 0.14 2.47 16.09
CA MET A 500 -0.26 3.39 17.17
C MET A 500 -0.35 2.67 18.51
N THR A 501 -0.80 1.41 18.51
CA THR A 501 -0.88 0.60 19.72
C THR A 501 0.47 0.31 20.35
N GLU A 502 1.45 -0.05 19.53
CA GLU A 502 2.83 -0.26 19.96
C GLU A 502 3.47 1.04 20.49
N LEU A 503 3.29 2.15 19.77
CA LEU A 503 3.84 3.45 20.15
C LEU A 503 3.23 3.97 21.46
N GLY A 504 1.94 3.76 21.68
CA GLY A 504 1.27 4.11 22.94
C GLY A 504 1.85 3.32 24.12
N ALA A 505 2.07 2.01 23.95
CA ALA A 505 2.71 1.17 24.97
C ALA A 505 4.18 1.58 25.22
N GLU A 506 4.93 1.91 24.18
CA GLU A 506 6.31 2.39 24.28
C GLU A 506 6.39 3.71 25.06
N LEU A 507 5.54 4.70 24.74
CA LEU A 507 5.46 5.96 25.47
C LEU A 507 5.06 5.77 26.94
N ALA A 508 4.13 4.86 27.21
CA ALA A 508 3.74 4.53 28.57
C ALA A 508 4.90 3.91 29.37
N SER A 509 5.69 3.05 28.74
CA SER A 509 6.92 2.49 29.33
C SER A 509 7.93 3.60 29.65
N VAL A 510 8.21 4.47 28.68
CA VAL A 510 9.10 5.64 28.85
C VAL A 510 8.64 6.53 30.01
N ARG A 511 7.33 6.82 30.09
CA ARG A 511 6.74 7.64 31.14
C ARG A 511 6.86 6.98 32.52
N ARG A 512 6.54 5.69 32.65
CA ARG A 512 6.68 4.95 33.92
C ARG A 512 8.13 4.88 34.41
N ALA A 513 9.08 4.82 33.49
CA ALA A 513 10.50 4.82 33.80
C ALA A 513 11.07 6.22 34.15
N GLY A 514 10.27 7.30 34.04
CA GLY A 514 10.74 8.67 34.23
C GLY A 514 11.74 9.12 33.15
N LEU A 515 11.73 8.47 31.99
CA LEU A 515 12.63 8.76 30.87
C LEU A 515 12.02 9.78 29.91
N LYS A 516 12.88 10.37 29.07
CA LYS A 516 12.44 11.25 27.98
C LYS A 516 12.38 10.47 26.65
N PRO A 517 11.32 10.61 25.85
CA PRO A 517 11.25 10.02 24.51
C PRO A 517 12.39 10.53 23.62
N GLY A 518 13.07 9.62 22.94
CA GLY A 518 14.17 9.94 22.01
C GLY A 518 13.68 10.56 20.70
N ASP A 519 14.61 11.15 19.95
CA ASP A 519 14.32 11.85 18.69
C ASP A 519 13.71 10.94 17.62
N ALA A 520 14.17 9.69 17.50
CA ALA A 520 13.65 8.74 16.51
C ALA A 520 12.16 8.45 16.74
N LEU A 521 11.78 8.17 18.00
CA LEU A 521 10.40 7.93 18.41
C LEU A 521 9.52 9.18 18.16
N ARG A 522 10.00 10.36 18.53
CA ARG A 522 9.30 11.64 18.29
C ARG A 522 9.05 11.89 16.80
N LEU A 523 10.08 11.69 15.98
CA LEU A 523 9.99 11.87 14.55
C LEU A 523 9.03 10.86 13.90
N GLU A 524 9.02 9.62 14.38
CA GLU A 524 8.07 8.62 13.90
C GLU A 524 6.62 9.01 14.23
N ILE A 525 6.34 9.41 15.47
CA ILE A 525 5.01 9.88 15.87
C ILE A 525 4.59 11.10 15.04
N ALA A 526 5.50 12.06 14.80
CA ALA A 526 5.22 13.23 13.97
C ALA A 526 4.88 12.85 12.52
N LYS A 527 5.57 11.87 11.92
CA LYS A 527 5.22 11.36 10.58
C LYS A 527 3.82 10.76 10.55
N LEU A 528 3.51 9.90 11.52
CA LEU A 528 2.24 9.18 11.57
C LEU A 528 1.07 10.11 11.92
N SER A 529 1.32 11.17 12.70
CA SER A 529 0.41 12.30 12.92
C SER A 529 -0.05 12.90 11.59
N GLY A 530 0.87 13.37 10.76
CA GLY A 530 0.54 13.95 9.47
C GLY A 530 -0.10 12.94 8.52
N VAL A 531 0.49 11.73 8.40
CA VAL A 531 0.01 10.67 7.50
C VAL A 531 -1.43 10.28 7.80
N SER A 532 -1.88 10.36 9.05
CA SER A 532 -3.27 10.06 9.42
C SER A 532 -4.34 10.96 8.77
N HIS A 533 -3.94 12.07 8.16
CA HIS A 533 -4.79 12.95 7.34
C HIS A 533 -4.65 12.70 5.84
N GLY A 534 -3.81 11.75 5.45
CA GLY A 534 -3.64 11.35 4.06
C GLY A 534 -4.97 10.84 3.46
N PRO A 535 -5.18 11.04 2.15
CA PRO A 535 -6.45 10.72 1.51
C PRO A 535 -6.81 9.23 1.60
N TRP A 536 -5.84 8.33 1.65
CA TRP A 536 -6.05 6.88 1.70
C TRP A 536 -6.81 6.38 2.94
N PHE A 537 -6.78 7.10 4.06
CA PHE A 537 -7.53 6.68 5.26
C PHE A 537 -9.03 7.00 5.14
N ASN A 538 -9.37 7.97 4.30
CA ASN A 538 -10.72 8.50 4.13
C ASN A 538 -11.29 8.22 2.73
N ALA A 539 -10.48 7.71 1.80
CA ALA A 539 -10.88 7.44 0.42
C ALA A 539 -12.05 6.48 0.38
N GLY A 540 -13.13 6.87 -0.30
CA GLY A 540 -14.34 6.06 -0.40
C GLY A 540 -15.17 5.93 0.88
N ARG A 541 -14.77 6.57 1.99
CA ARG A 541 -15.54 6.58 3.25
C ARG A 541 -16.45 7.80 3.33
N ASP A 542 -17.53 7.68 4.10
CA ASP A 542 -18.31 8.78 4.63
C ASP A 542 -17.36 9.71 5.41
N PRO A 543 -17.17 10.95 4.98
CA PRO A 543 -16.26 11.87 5.67
C PRO A 543 -16.80 12.32 7.04
N SER A 544 -18.04 11.96 7.36
CA SER A 544 -18.67 12.17 8.67
C SER A 544 -18.59 10.95 9.60
N ALA A 545 -17.93 9.87 9.17
CA ALA A 545 -17.91 8.59 9.89
C ALA A 545 -17.36 8.71 11.33
N CYS A 546 -16.40 9.61 11.57
CA CYS A 546 -15.80 9.81 12.90
C CYS A 546 -16.72 10.63 13.85
N LYS A 547 -17.91 10.11 14.16
CA LYS A 547 -18.92 10.80 14.98
C LYS A 547 -18.44 11.19 16.38
N GLY A 548 -17.56 10.37 16.96
CA GLY A 548 -16.95 10.64 18.26
C GLY A 548 -16.20 11.96 18.31
N TRP A 549 -15.62 12.41 17.19
CA TRP A 549 -14.90 13.68 17.12
C TRP A 549 -15.80 14.87 17.44
N TYR A 550 -17.05 14.87 16.95
CA TYR A 550 -18.01 15.95 17.19
C TYR A 550 -18.41 16.03 18.66
N LEU A 551 -18.68 14.87 19.29
CA LEU A 551 -19.00 14.79 20.71
C LEU A 551 -17.81 15.26 21.57
N ALA A 552 -16.60 14.78 21.26
CA ALA A 552 -15.39 15.15 21.98
C ALA A 552 -15.06 16.66 21.83
N ASN A 553 -15.28 17.24 20.65
CA ASN A 553 -15.07 18.67 20.40
C ASN A 553 -15.96 19.55 21.30
N GLU A 554 -17.24 19.19 21.39
CA GLU A 554 -18.24 19.93 22.18
C GLU A 554 -18.05 19.70 23.68
N LEU A 555 -17.71 18.47 24.09
CA LEU A 555 -17.41 18.15 25.49
C LEU A 555 -16.14 18.87 25.96
N SER A 556 -15.08 18.86 25.16
CA SER A 556 -13.84 19.60 25.44
C SER A 556 -14.09 21.09 25.57
N THR A 557 -14.83 21.68 24.63
CA THR A 557 -15.19 23.10 24.67
C THR A 557 -16.07 23.42 25.88
N GLY A 558 -17.11 22.62 26.10
CA GLY A 558 -18.11 22.83 27.12
C GLY A 558 -17.58 22.67 28.55
N LEU A 559 -16.49 21.95 28.76
CA LEU A 559 -15.90 21.73 30.09
C LEU A 559 -14.49 22.32 30.23
N GLY A 560 -13.94 22.95 29.19
CA GLY A 560 -12.58 23.51 29.23
C GLY A 560 -11.49 22.44 29.33
N LEU A 561 -11.72 21.26 28.75
CA LEU A 561 -10.81 20.11 28.84
C LEU A 561 -9.84 20.08 27.66
N ARG A 562 -8.72 19.38 27.84
CA ARG A 562 -7.91 18.93 26.69
C ARG A 562 -8.76 18.04 25.80
N LYS A 563 -8.57 18.18 24.49
CA LYS A 563 -9.38 17.48 23.48
C LYS A 563 -9.29 15.95 23.63
N MET A 564 -8.10 15.43 23.92
CA MET A 564 -7.89 13.98 24.03
C MET A 564 -8.40 13.40 25.34
N THR A 565 -8.50 14.19 26.41
CA THR A 565 -9.24 13.80 27.63
C THR A 565 -10.72 13.59 27.31
N ALA A 566 -11.34 14.54 26.59
CA ALA A 566 -12.74 14.40 26.17
C ALA A 566 -12.96 13.23 25.19
N ALA A 567 -12.05 13.03 24.23
CA ALA A 567 -12.13 11.91 23.29
C ALA A 567 -11.99 10.56 23.99
N ALA A 568 -11.07 10.44 24.96
CA ALA A 568 -10.87 9.23 25.76
C ALA A 568 -12.10 8.88 26.60
N ALA A 569 -12.83 9.88 27.09
CA ALA A 569 -14.06 9.68 27.86
C ALA A 569 -15.27 9.29 26.98
N VAL A 570 -15.37 9.86 25.79
CA VAL A 570 -16.48 9.58 24.84
C VAL A 570 -16.34 8.21 24.17
N LEU A 571 -15.12 7.73 23.95
CA LEU A 571 -14.87 6.56 23.11
C LEU A 571 -15.50 5.26 23.66
N PRO A 572 -15.34 4.87 24.95
CA PRO A 572 -15.98 3.67 25.49
C PRO A 572 -17.52 3.65 25.38
N PRO A 573 -18.27 4.68 25.83
CA PRO A 573 -19.73 4.66 25.71
C PRO A 573 -20.21 4.71 24.25
N LEU A 574 -19.47 5.36 23.35
CA LEU A 574 -19.76 5.30 21.91
C LEU A 574 -19.57 3.88 21.35
N TRP A 575 -18.44 3.23 21.65
CA TRP A 575 -18.17 1.87 21.20
C TRP A 575 -19.16 0.85 21.77
N ARG A 576 -19.69 1.09 22.97
CA ARG A 576 -20.79 0.29 23.54
C ARG A 576 -22.01 0.27 22.63
N ARG A 577 -22.45 1.42 22.12
CA ARG A 577 -23.60 1.50 21.19
C ARG A 577 -23.32 0.74 19.90
N ILE A 578 -22.10 0.85 19.38
CA ILE A 578 -21.68 0.12 18.18
C ILE A 578 -21.66 -1.38 18.43
N ALA A 579 -21.12 -1.83 19.57
CA ALA A 579 -21.07 -3.24 19.95
C ALA A 579 -22.46 -3.86 20.16
N GLU A 580 -23.40 -3.09 20.72
CA GLU A 580 -24.82 -3.44 20.85
C GLU A 580 -25.57 -3.49 19.49
N GLY A 581 -24.94 -3.05 18.39
CA GLY A 581 -25.48 -3.15 17.04
C GLY A 581 -26.18 -1.90 16.51
N ASP A 582 -26.04 -0.74 17.17
CA ASP A 582 -26.60 0.51 16.67
C ASP A 582 -25.81 1.06 15.47
N VAL A 583 -26.36 0.80 14.28
CA VAL A 583 -25.76 1.15 12.99
C VAL A 583 -25.63 2.66 12.76
N HIS A 584 -26.37 3.49 13.51
CA HIS A 584 -26.22 4.95 13.40
C HIS A 584 -24.88 5.41 13.96
N TRP A 585 -24.29 4.68 14.91
CA TRP A 585 -22.97 5.00 15.45
C TRP A 585 -21.83 4.37 14.66
N GLY A 586 -22.02 3.19 14.08
CA GLY A 586 -21.02 2.51 13.26
C GLY A 586 -21.26 1.00 13.11
N SER A 587 -20.22 0.26 12.72
CA SER A 587 -20.31 -1.17 12.42
C SER A 587 -19.70 -2.06 13.50
N ALA A 588 -20.53 -2.86 14.18
CA ALA A 588 -20.12 -3.83 15.20
C ALA A 588 -19.09 -4.86 14.67
N ARG A 589 -19.25 -5.30 13.42
CA ARG A 589 -18.34 -6.23 12.74
C ARG A 589 -16.96 -5.60 12.57
N ARG A 590 -16.91 -4.35 12.11
CA ARG A 590 -15.67 -3.62 11.87
C ARG A 590 -15.00 -3.27 13.20
N LEU A 591 -15.77 -2.87 14.22
CA LEU A 591 -15.24 -2.67 15.58
C LEU A 591 -14.53 -3.92 16.10
N ARG A 592 -15.13 -5.11 15.99
CA ARG A 592 -14.50 -6.38 16.40
C ARG A 592 -13.22 -6.69 15.61
N ARG A 593 -13.23 -6.50 14.29
CA ARG A 593 -12.04 -6.69 13.44
C ARG A 593 -10.91 -5.73 13.79
N LEU A 594 -11.23 -4.46 14.05
CA LEU A 594 -10.28 -3.47 14.54
C LEU A 594 -9.71 -3.90 15.88
N TRP A 595 -10.58 -4.30 16.81
CA TRP A 595 -10.16 -4.67 18.16
C TRP A 595 -9.23 -5.88 18.15
N GLN A 596 -9.51 -6.90 17.35
CA GLN A 596 -8.61 -8.02 17.12
C GLN A 596 -7.22 -7.59 16.61
N ALA A 597 -7.16 -6.60 15.71
CA ALA A 597 -5.89 -6.07 15.25
C ALA A 597 -5.11 -5.38 16.37
N VAL A 598 -5.79 -4.60 17.23
CA VAL A 598 -5.20 -3.90 18.38
C VAL A 598 -4.72 -4.89 19.45
N THR A 599 -5.56 -5.83 19.87
CA THR A 599 -5.20 -6.81 20.90
C THR A 599 -4.05 -7.71 20.46
N SER A 600 -3.94 -8.03 19.16
CA SER A 600 -2.83 -8.81 18.62
C SER A 600 -1.46 -8.11 18.70
N ALA A 601 -1.44 -6.78 18.86
CA ALA A 601 -0.20 -5.98 18.90
C ALA A 601 0.16 -5.46 20.30
N HIS A 602 -0.77 -5.47 21.26
CA HIS A 602 -0.56 -4.91 22.59
C HIS A 602 0.01 -5.93 23.58
N SER A 603 0.98 -5.50 24.40
CA SER A 603 1.51 -6.29 25.52
C SER A 603 1.61 -5.41 26.78
N PRO A 604 1.06 -5.82 27.94
CA PRO A 604 0.38 -7.10 28.20
C PRO A 604 -0.98 -7.21 27.50
N ALA A 605 -1.56 -8.40 27.46
CA ALA A 605 -2.83 -8.66 26.79
C ALA A 605 -3.98 -7.78 27.33
N LEU A 606 -4.81 -7.27 26.43
CA LEU A 606 -6.01 -6.48 26.73
C LEU A 606 -7.26 -7.38 26.76
N PRO A 607 -8.35 -6.95 27.40
CA PRO A 607 -9.66 -7.62 27.32
C PRO A 607 -10.12 -7.85 25.86
N GLU A 608 -10.78 -8.99 25.63
CA GLU A 608 -11.34 -9.34 24.31
C GLU A 608 -12.54 -8.46 23.93
N ASP A 609 -13.33 -8.02 24.92
CA ASP A 609 -14.43 -7.09 24.69
C ASP A 609 -13.88 -5.72 24.25
N PRO A 610 -14.32 -5.15 23.11
CA PRO A 610 -13.80 -3.87 22.64
C PRO A 610 -14.05 -2.69 23.59
N VAL A 611 -15.13 -2.70 24.37
CA VAL A 611 -15.53 -1.59 25.24
C VAL A 611 -14.71 -1.58 26.52
N GLU A 612 -14.57 -2.74 27.17
CA GLU A 612 -13.67 -2.92 28.30
C GLU A 612 -12.22 -2.74 27.87
N GLY A 613 -11.89 -3.28 26.70
CA GLY A 613 -10.58 -3.26 26.13
C GLY A 613 -10.07 -1.86 25.81
N ILE A 614 -10.89 -0.98 25.22
CA ILE A 614 -10.47 0.40 24.94
C ILE A 614 -10.26 1.21 26.20
N ALA A 615 -11.07 0.98 27.25
CA ALA A 615 -10.84 1.60 28.55
C ALA A 615 -9.51 1.13 29.16
N ALA A 616 -9.24 -0.17 29.13
CA ALA A 616 -7.98 -0.75 29.61
C ALA A 616 -6.77 -0.26 28.79
N LEU A 617 -6.92 -0.07 27.48
CA LEU A 617 -5.86 0.48 26.62
C LEU A 617 -5.51 1.92 27.01
N LEU A 618 -6.53 2.75 27.23
CA LEU A 618 -6.35 4.14 27.67
C LEU A 618 -5.66 4.22 29.04
N ASP A 619 -6.04 3.35 29.97
CA ASP A 619 -5.35 3.20 31.26
C ASP A 619 -3.90 2.76 31.08
N ALA A 620 -3.67 1.77 30.21
CA ALA A 620 -2.32 1.28 29.90
C ALA A 620 -1.44 2.38 29.29
N TRP A 621 -2.01 3.30 28.52
CA TRP A 621 -1.33 4.47 27.95
C TRP A 621 -1.26 5.67 28.89
N LEU A 622 -1.84 5.55 30.09
CA LEU A 622 -1.89 6.61 31.09
C LEU A 622 -2.59 7.88 30.59
N ILE A 623 -3.63 7.70 29.76
CA ILE A 623 -4.47 8.77 29.22
C ILE A 623 -5.68 8.97 30.14
N GLY A 624 -5.74 10.14 30.77
CA GLY A 624 -6.83 10.51 31.66
C GLY A 624 -8.15 10.66 30.91
N ARG A 625 -9.22 10.08 31.45
CA ARG A 625 -10.59 10.17 30.93
C ARG A 625 -11.65 10.42 32.01
N ASP A 626 -11.27 10.42 33.28
CA ASP A 626 -12.18 10.70 34.38
C ASP A 626 -12.51 12.20 34.38
N ILE A 627 -13.76 12.49 34.04
CA ILE A 627 -14.28 13.85 33.89
C ILE A 627 -15.53 13.96 34.75
N GLU A 628 -15.67 15.08 35.45
CA GLU A 628 -16.85 15.40 36.23
C GLU A 628 -17.68 16.48 35.52
N ALA A 629 -19.00 16.31 35.51
CA ALA A 629 -19.94 17.33 35.03
C ALA A 629 -21.29 17.21 35.72
N SER A 630 -21.99 18.34 35.90
CA SER A 630 -23.38 18.32 36.36
C SER A 630 -24.32 17.82 35.26
N GLU A 631 -25.51 17.37 35.66
CA GLU A 631 -26.55 16.93 34.71
C GLU A 631 -26.98 18.09 33.80
N GLU A 632 -27.14 19.31 34.34
CA GLU A 632 -27.50 20.49 33.55
C GLU A 632 -26.40 20.86 32.55
N ARG A 633 -25.13 20.78 32.96
CA ARG A 633 -24.01 21.09 32.08
C ARG A 633 -23.89 20.07 30.95
N THR A 634 -24.06 18.79 31.26
CA THR A 634 -24.04 17.70 30.28
C THR A 634 -25.19 17.86 29.28
N GLU A 635 -26.37 18.22 29.74
CA GLU A 635 -27.55 18.49 28.90
C GLU A 635 -27.32 19.68 27.95
N LEU A 636 -26.71 20.76 28.45
CA LEU A 636 -26.36 21.92 27.62
C LEU A 636 -25.38 21.54 26.50
N ILE A 637 -24.37 20.72 26.83
CA ILE A 637 -23.38 20.24 25.85
C ILE A 637 -24.04 19.34 24.81
N ALA A 638 -24.95 18.45 25.22
CA ALA A 638 -25.69 17.59 24.29
C ALA A 638 -26.51 18.41 23.27
N ARG A 639 -27.20 19.47 23.75
CA ARG A 639 -27.95 20.39 22.87
C ARG A 639 -27.04 21.19 21.95
N SER A 640 -25.91 21.68 22.46
CA SER A 640 -24.88 22.35 21.63
C SER A 640 -24.39 21.43 20.52
N THR A 641 -24.09 20.18 20.87
CA THR A 641 -23.61 19.15 19.96
C THR A 641 -24.60 18.88 18.84
N LEU A 642 -25.87 18.63 19.16
CA LEU A 642 -26.88 18.40 18.15
C LEU A 642 -27.11 19.65 17.27
N ARG A 643 -27.12 20.84 17.87
CA ARG A 643 -27.30 22.09 17.13
C ARG A 643 -26.16 22.32 16.12
N ALA A 644 -24.93 22.04 16.53
CA ALA A 644 -23.73 22.29 15.72
C ALA A 644 -23.47 21.21 14.67
N TRP A 645 -23.79 19.95 14.97
CA TRP A 645 -23.36 18.81 14.16
C TRP A 645 -24.49 17.87 13.72
N GLY A 646 -25.73 18.08 14.17
CA GLY A 646 -26.88 17.25 13.81
C GLY A 646 -28.08 18.08 13.36
N ASP A 647 -29.28 17.56 13.66
CA ASP A 647 -30.55 18.22 13.34
C ASP A 647 -30.69 18.52 11.84
N GLY A 648 -30.45 17.51 11.00
CA GLY A 648 -30.44 17.64 9.53
C GLY A 648 -29.10 18.03 8.92
N LEU A 649 -28.04 18.21 9.74
CA LEU A 649 -26.67 18.26 9.25
C LEU A 649 -26.13 16.83 9.04
N PRO A 650 -25.33 16.58 7.98
CA PRO A 650 -24.86 15.23 7.65
C PRO A 650 -23.86 14.65 8.68
N THR A 651 -23.23 15.49 9.50
CA THR A 651 -22.15 15.06 10.42
C THR A 651 -22.59 14.05 11.49
N LEU A 652 -23.72 14.28 12.17
CA LEU A 652 -24.34 13.30 13.07
C LEU A 652 -25.47 12.51 12.41
N GLY A 653 -25.80 12.82 11.16
CA GLY A 653 -26.84 12.13 10.39
C GLY A 653 -28.18 12.09 11.13
N ALA A 654 -28.70 10.88 11.34
CA ALA A 654 -30.00 10.63 11.97
C ALA A 654 -29.98 10.60 13.51
N LEU A 655 -28.84 10.85 14.16
CA LEU A 655 -28.74 10.83 15.62
C LEU A 655 -29.59 11.94 16.26
N THR A 656 -30.30 11.59 17.32
CA THR A 656 -31.19 12.50 18.06
C THR A 656 -30.50 13.08 19.30
N LEU A 657 -31.14 14.06 19.94
CA LEU A 657 -30.68 14.59 21.23
C LEU A 657 -30.55 13.48 22.28
N THR A 658 -31.50 12.54 22.29
CA THR A 658 -31.51 11.41 23.23
C THR A 658 -30.27 10.55 23.07
N ASP A 659 -29.87 10.27 21.82
CA ASP A 659 -28.70 9.45 21.52
C ASP A 659 -27.40 10.13 21.97
N VAL A 660 -27.24 11.41 21.61
CA VAL A 660 -26.08 12.21 22.00
C VAL A 660 -25.98 12.35 23.52
N ARG A 661 -27.10 12.69 24.17
CA ARG A 661 -27.18 12.83 25.63
C ARG A 661 -26.77 11.56 26.34
N ARG A 662 -27.21 10.40 25.86
CA ARG A 662 -26.88 9.10 26.46
C ARG A 662 -25.37 8.86 26.47
N VAL A 663 -24.69 9.07 25.33
CA VAL A 663 -23.23 8.91 25.25
C VAL A 663 -22.51 9.89 26.17
N LEU A 664 -22.92 11.16 26.20
CA LEU A 664 -22.27 12.18 27.03
C LEU A 664 -22.50 11.95 28.53
N THR A 665 -23.69 11.51 28.95
CA THR A 665 -23.96 11.17 30.35
C THR A 665 -23.13 9.98 30.83
N GLU A 666 -22.89 8.99 29.97
CA GLU A 666 -22.03 7.85 30.29
C GLU A 666 -20.52 8.19 30.22
N ALA A 667 -20.14 9.29 29.57
CA ALA A 667 -18.76 9.75 29.45
C ALA A 667 -18.28 10.56 30.66
N VAL A 668 -19.17 10.98 31.56
CA VAL A 668 -18.85 11.82 32.73
C VAL A 668 -19.32 11.19 34.03
N HIS A 669 -18.57 11.39 35.11
CA HIS A 669 -18.98 11.05 36.47
C HIS A 669 -19.93 12.12 37.00
N ARG A 670 -21.04 11.70 37.64
CA ARG A 670 -21.99 12.64 38.25
C ARG A 670 -21.40 13.22 39.54
N LEU A 671 -21.32 14.55 39.60
CA LEU A 671 -21.10 15.26 40.86
C LEU A 671 -22.30 15.08 41.80
N PRO A 672 -22.11 14.76 43.09
CA PRO A 672 -23.18 14.85 44.08
C PRO A 672 -23.70 16.29 44.17
N ALA A 673 -25.01 16.48 44.30
CA ALA A 673 -25.67 17.79 44.29
C ALA A 673 -25.12 18.80 45.33
N ALA A 674 -24.42 18.35 46.37
CA ALA A 674 -23.87 19.19 47.43
C ALA A 674 -22.61 19.98 47.02
N GLU A 675 -21.88 19.59 45.98
CA GLU A 675 -20.61 20.23 45.58
C GLU A 675 -20.73 21.18 44.38
N ALA A 676 -21.90 21.20 43.71
CA ALA A 676 -22.13 22.00 42.50
C ALA A 676 -22.20 23.53 42.73
N VAL A 677 -22.33 23.98 43.99
CA VAL A 677 -22.58 25.40 44.33
C VAL A 677 -21.29 26.25 44.38
N HIS A 678 -20.10 25.65 44.51
CA HIS A 678 -18.87 26.39 44.80
C HIS A 678 -17.85 26.54 43.66
N ARG A 679 -18.13 26.04 42.44
CA ARG A 679 -17.20 26.20 41.29
C ARG A 679 -17.92 26.54 39.99
N LEU A 680 -18.41 27.78 39.88
CA LEU A 680 -18.68 28.39 38.58
C LEU A 680 -17.54 29.36 38.25
N PRO A 681 -16.71 29.12 37.22
CA PRO A 681 -15.92 30.20 36.65
C PRO A 681 -16.87 31.13 35.87
N ALA A 682 -16.69 32.44 36.05
CA ALA A 682 -17.40 33.45 35.28
C ALA A 682 -17.16 33.24 33.77
N ALA A 683 -18.20 33.47 32.96
CA ALA A 683 -18.11 33.44 31.51
C ALA A 683 -17.00 34.40 31.02
N GLY A 684 -15.93 33.85 30.46
CA GLY A 684 -14.82 34.65 29.89
C GLY A 684 -13.40 34.11 30.07
N ALA A 685 -13.16 33.07 30.86
CA ALA A 685 -11.81 32.54 31.06
C ALA A 685 -11.39 31.57 29.95
N VAL A 686 -10.61 32.07 28.98
CA VAL A 686 -9.76 31.26 28.12
C VAL A 686 -8.60 30.74 28.98
N CYS A 687 -8.47 29.42 29.13
CA CYS A 687 -7.39 28.83 29.94
C CYS A 687 -6.02 29.08 29.31
N GLN A 688 -5.22 29.95 29.93
CA GLN A 688 -3.77 29.95 29.83
C GLN A 688 -3.19 28.72 30.55
N ALA A 689 -2.10 28.16 30.04
CA ALA A 689 -1.32 27.11 30.71
C ALA A 689 -0.72 27.63 32.04
N PRO A 690 -0.42 26.76 33.03
CA PRO A 690 0.19 27.21 34.28
C PRO A 690 1.59 27.77 33.98
N ALA A 691 1.83 29.01 34.40
CA ALA A 691 3.14 29.65 34.33
C ALA A 691 4.14 28.84 35.17
N ALA A 692 5.25 28.45 34.54
CA ALA A 692 6.44 28.06 35.28
C ALA A 692 6.93 29.29 36.08
N GLU A 693 7.23 29.09 37.36
CA GLU A 693 7.79 30.13 38.23
C GLU A 693 9.03 30.76 37.59
N ALA A 694 8.87 32.00 37.10
CA ALA A 694 9.97 32.80 36.61
C ALA A 694 10.80 33.28 37.80
N VAL A 695 12.01 32.75 37.93
CA VAL A 695 13.05 33.33 38.80
C VAL A 695 13.38 34.71 38.26
N HIS A 696 12.96 35.72 39.03
CA HIS A 696 13.22 37.14 38.77
C HIS A 696 14.72 37.40 38.54
N ARG A 697 15.11 37.85 37.36
CA ARG A 697 16.30 38.70 37.16
C ARG A 697 15.87 39.98 36.43
N PRO A 698 16.32 41.16 36.88
CA PRO A 698 15.80 42.42 36.36
C PRO A 698 16.30 42.69 34.93
N SER A 699 15.36 43.22 34.15
CA SER A 699 15.49 43.78 32.81
C SER A 699 16.53 44.91 32.74
N THR A 700 17.40 44.85 31.75
CA THR A 700 18.03 46.05 31.17
C THR A 700 17.60 46.15 29.71
N ALA A 701 16.72 47.10 29.46
CA ALA A 701 16.24 47.48 28.14
C ALA A 701 17.35 48.12 27.28
N GLY A 702 17.26 47.89 25.96
CA GLY A 702 17.72 48.83 24.93
C GLY A 702 19.21 48.80 24.57
N ALA A 703 19.58 48.00 23.58
CA ALA A 703 20.72 48.31 22.72
C ALA A 703 20.54 47.67 21.33
N VAL A 704 20.26 48.52 20.34
CA VAL A 704 20.39 48.22 18.91
C VAL A 704 21.85 47.80 18.64
N ARG A 705 22.07 46.56 18.21
CA ARG A 705 23.40 46.14 17.71
C ARG A 705 23.45 46.30 16.19
N GLN A 706 24.08 47.39 15.76
CA GLN A 706 24.73 47.44 14.44
C GLN A 706 25.98 46.55 14.47
N THR A 707 26.12 45.67 13.49
CA THR A 707 27.36 44.94 13.19
C THR A 707 28.34 45.86 12.44
N PRO A 708 29.64 45.93 12.82
CA PRO A 708 30.63 46.60 11.99
C PRO A 708 31.16 45.66 10.91
N ALA A 709 31.45 46.26 9.74
CA ALA A 709 32.19 45.65 8.66
C ALA A 709 33.62 45.30 9.10
N ALA A 710 34.12 44.14 8.68
CA ALA A 710 35.51 43.76 8.81
C ALA A 710 36.23 44.03 7.48
N GLU A 711 37.09 45.04 7.47
CA GLU A 711 38.30 45.06 6.65
C GLU A 711 39.39 44.25 7.39
N GLY A 712 40.11 43.40 6.67
CA GLY A 712 41.23 42.60 7.18
C GLY A 712 41.30 41.22 6.57
#